data_AF-A0A062XZ98-F1
#
_entry.id   AF-A0A062XZ98-F1
#
_cell.length_a   1.000
_cell.length_b   1.000
_cell.length_c   1.000
_cell.angle_alpha   90.00
_cell.angle_beta   90.00
_cell.angle_gamma   90.00
#
_symmetry.space_group_name_H-M   'P 1'
#
loop_
_entity.id
_entity.type
_entity.pdbx_description
1 polymer ?
#
loop_
_entity_poly.entity_id
_entity_poly.type
_entity_poly.pdbx_seq_one_letter_code
_entity_poly.pdbx_strand_id
1 'polypeptide(L)'
;MPSERANQIQLSPTMRIAARALAMKAQGIDVVDFSVGEPDFPTPEKIKKAAKQALDANFTKYTANDGIPELRQAICRKLERENGLRFSPDEVLVSPGAKAALFCVVMALVDEGDDVIIPSPCWVSYPDQVRLAKGNPVFVRTREEDGFHLRARDLAEAITPNTRVLILNYPCNPTGAVYTREELEEIGEICRREGIWVIADEIYEKLIYDGRRFTSIAAAVPALAKQTVIINGFSKAFSMTGWRLGYAAGPREIIAAASKIQSHNTSNATSFVQKAGVVALEECELEVERMRVEFERRRNLVIQGLSRIPGLSCPVPEGAFYAMPNVSRFLDKEFSGSPVRNTYGLAYYLLKEAKLAVVPGDAFMAPEHIRISFATSEERIREGLKRLSDALAKLEEPKRTRPRVLNNVITKVNDYLPVRPIRELAERNALLEEAERSLPADSLFVWNALVGGVVVQLRTNSPHLADFFQENFWPSPLEGGPEPHAVVYAVKEAPGREPSAAVSFATDTGFVWNTAFYGQTREMALLLAAEVVARTQGALWAHGAAVALGERGVLVFGAPGSGRTALLAQLLREHGGRLLAADGVLVRFGPRATVLDGLERKLYLKAKWTRHLPTLSRFFDRAKLENMATERALCTVDHGERDCPLDLGAPVCLEASAKGRMMLDPFWLGGTRQAEAAAVVFLAKDPLTARPRPLSPEDALRLLASGSLPGQVGAARPYLNPHLPPLAAEQEQRMRAQYARLLSQVKSFLLPADLSPEAAAQQLLALLA
;
A
#
# COMPACT_ATOMS: atom_id res chain seq x y z
N MET A 1 -21.29 7.15 8.95
CA MET A 1 -19.86 6.85 8.68
C MET A 1 -19.37 5.88 9.74
N PRO A 2 -18.55 4.86 9.39
CA PRO A 2 -17.83 4.05 10.36
C PRO A 2 -16.92 4.91 11.25
N SER A 3 -16.53 4.41 12.42
CA SER A 3 -15.62 5.12 13.33
C SER A 3 -14.22 5.30 12.71
N GLU A 4 -13.48 6.32 13.16
CA GLU A 4 -12.11 6.56 12.68
C GLU A 4 -11.20 5.34 12.88
N ARG A 5 -11.31 4.65 14.02
CA ARG A 5 -10.58 3.39 14.30
C ARG A 5 -10.87 2.30 13.27
N ALA A 6 -12.12 2.18 12.82
CA ALA A 6 -12.51 1.19 11.81
C ALA A 6 -11.98 1.54 10.41
N ASN A 7 -11.81 2.83 10.10
CA ASN A 7 -11.24 3.27 8.82
C ASN A 7 -9.71 3.17 8.77
N GLN A 8 -9.03 3.16 9.92
CA GLN A 8 -7.56 3.08 10.01
C GLN A 8 -7.01 1.65 9.92
N ILE A 9 -7.87 0.62 10.01
CA ILE A 9 -7.47 -0.78 9.86
C ILE A 9 -7.65 -1.26 8.42
N GLN A 10 -6.71 -2.06 7.93
CA GLN A 10 -6.82 -2.66 6.60
C GLN A 10 -7.45 -4.04 6.68
N LEU A 11 -8.28 -4.38 5.69
CA LEU A 11 -8.69 -5.78 5.49
C LEU A 11 -7.45 -6.60 5.15
N SER A 12 -7.27 -7.73 5.84
CA SER A 12 -6.05 -8.51 5.69
C SER A 12 -5.84 -8.93 4.23
N PRO A 13 -4.72 -8.55 3.59
CA PRO A 13 -4.48 -8.88 2.19
C PRO A 13 -4.40 -10.39 1.91
N THR A 14 -4.04 -11.18 2.94
CA THR A 14 -4.09 -12.66 2.91
C THR A 14 -5.47 -13.21 2.56
N MET A 15 -6.54 -12.54 3.01
CA MET A 15 -7.91 -13.00 2.78
C MET A 15 -8.32 -12.92 1.31
N ARG A 16 -7.75 -12.00 0.52
CA ARG A 16 -8.14 -11.82 -0.88
C ARG A 16 -7.65 -12.94 -1.78
N ILE A 17 -6.39 -13.37 -1.59
CA ILE A 17 -5.82 -14.51 -2.32
C ILE A 17 -6.50 -15.81 -1.88
N ALA A 18 -6.70 -15.98 -0.57
CA ALA A 18 -7.40 -17.14 -0.03
C ALA A 18 -8.85 -17.24 -0.56
N ALA A 19 -9.60 -16.13 -0.58
CA ALA A 19 -10.96 -16.10 -1.12
C ALA A 19 -11.00 -16.46 -2.61
N ARG A 20 -10.03 -15.98 -3.40
CA ARG A 20 -9.95 -16.31 -4.83
C ARG A 20 -9.54 -17.77 -5.06
N ALA A 21 -8.57 -18.29 -4.29
CA ALA A 21 -8.20 -19.70 -4.33
C ALA A 21 -9.39 -20.60 -3.96
N LEU A 22 -10.18 -20.22 -2.95
CA LEU A 22 -11.41 -20.92 -2.56
C LEU A 22 -12.46 -20.89 -3.67
N ALA A 23 -12.69 -19.73 -4.29
CA ALA A 23 -13.62 -19.60 -5.41
C ALA A 23 -13.19 -20.45 -6.62
N MET A 24 -11.89 -20.51 -6.93
CA MET A 24 -11.35 -21.36 -7.98
C MET A 24 -11.52 -22.85 -7.66
N LYS A 25 -11.26 -23.27 -6.40
CA LYS A 25 -11.54 -24.64 -5.95
C LYS A 25 -13.03 -24.99 -6.07
N ALA A 26 -13.92 -24.07 -5.73
CA ALA A 26 -15.37 -24.25 -5.87
C ALA A 26 -15.83 -24.40 -7.33
N GLN A 27 -15.04 -23.87 -8.28
CA GLN A 27 -15.23 -24.06 -9.73
C GLN A 27 -14.61 -25.38 -10.25
N GLY A 28 -14.10 -26.24 -9.37
CA GLY A 28 -13.44 -27.49 -9.74
C GLY A 28 -11.99 -27.33 -10.23
N ILE A 29 -11.38 -26.16 -10.04
CA ILE A 29 -9.98 -25.92 -10.43
C ILE A 29 -9.06 -26.47 -9.32
N ASP A 30 -8.11 -27.33 -9.69
CA ASP A 30 -7.10 -27.82 -8.76
C ASP A 30 -6.08 -26.73 -8.39
N VAL A 31 -6.27 -26.13 -7.21
CA VAL A 31 -5.39 -25.08 -6.66
C VAL A 31 -4.54 -25.61 -5.51
N VAL A 32 -3.22 -25.57 -5.65
CA VAL A 32 -2.27 -25.81 -4.54
C VAL A 32 -2.27 -24.57 -3.66
N ASP A 33 -2.45 -24.76 -2.36
CA ASP A 33 -2.66 -23.65 -1.43
C ASP A 33 -1.62 -23.66 -0.32
N PHE A 34 -0.63 -22.80 -0.46
CA PHE A 34 0.39 -22.52 0.54
C PHE A 34 0.08 -21.24 1.35
N SER A 35 -1.15 -20.71 1.23
CA SER A 35 -1.54 -19.49 1.92
C SER A 35 -2.08 -19.74 3.33
N VAL A 36 -2.61 -20.93 3.60
CA VAL A 36 -3.31 -21.24 4.85
C VAL A 36 -2.34 -21.53 5.99
N GLY A 37 -2.57 -20.90 7.14
CA GLY A 37 -1.75 -21.03 8.34
C GLY A 37 -2.30 -22.01 9.38
N GLU A 38 -2.84 -23.15 8.97
CA GLU A 38 -3.40 -24.17 9.86
C GLU A 38 -2.77 -25.54 9.64
N PRO A 39 -2.51 -26.32 10.70
CA PRO A 39 -2.12 -27.72 10.56
C PRO A 39 -3.18 -28.53 9.80
N ASP A 40 -2.75 -29.39 8.89
CA ASP A 40 -3.59 -30.33 8.13
C ASP A 40 -3.93 -31.61 8.92
N PHE A 41 -3.37 -31.77 10.11
CA PHE A 41 -3.67 -32.89 11.01
C PHE A 41 -5.07 -32.74 11.62
N PRO A 42 -5.80 -33.84 11.84
CA PRO A 42 -7.00 -33.79 12.67
C PRO A 42 -6.62 -33.45 14.12
N THR A 43 -7.52 -32.77 14.83
CA THR A 43 -7.39 -32.62 16.29
C THR A 43 -7.25 -34.00 16.95
N PRO A 44 -6.31 -34.21 17.89
CA PRO A 44 -6.13 -35.46 18.63
C PRO A 44 -7.43 -36.02 19.22
N GLU A 45 -7.57 -37.35 19.16
CA GLU A 45 -8.83 -38.00 19.53
C GLU A 45 -9.17 -37.84 21.02
N LYS A 46 -8.16 -37.78 21.91
CA LYS A 46 -8.35 -37.51 23.34
C LYS A 46 -9.06 -36.18 23.58
N ILE A 47 -8.64 -35.13 22.86
CA ILE A 47 -9.23 -33.78 22.91
C ILE A 47 -10.68 -33.81 22.41
N LYS A 48 -10.95 -34.50 21.30
CA LYS A 48 -12.32 -34.65 20.78
C LYS A 48 -13.23 -35.38 21.77
N LYS A 49 -12.74 -36.45 22.40
CA LYS A 49 -13.48 -37.20 23.43
C LYS A 49 -13.79 -36.33 24.65
N ALA A 50 -12.82 -35.55 25.13
CA ALA A 50 -13.02 -34.64 26.25
C ALA A 50 -14.10 -33.59 25.96
N ALA A 51 -14.11 -33.04 24.74
CA ALA A 51 -15.15 -32.11 24.30
C ALA A 51 -16.54 -32.76 24.24
N LYS A 52 -16.64 -33.98 23.69
CA LYS A 52 -17.89 -34.75 23.64
C LYS A 52 -18.41 -35.05 25.05
N GLN A 53 -17.55 -35.51 25.95
CA GLN A 53 -17.91 -35.76 27.35
C GLN A 53 -18.40 -34.50 28.05
N ALA A 54 -17.76 -33.35 27.80
CA ALA A 54 -18.21 -32.07 28.34
C ALA A 54 -19.60 -31.67 27.79
N LEU A 55 -19.88 -31.94 26.51
CA LEU A 55 -21.20 -31.73 25.91
C LEU A 55 -22.25 -32.68 26.51
N ASP A 56 -21.94 -33.97 26.62
CA ASP A 56 -22.83 -34.99 27.21
C ASP A 56 -23.16 -34.66 28.68
N ALA A 57 -22.19 -34.10 29.40
CA ALA A 57 -22.35 -33.62 30.78
C ALA A 57 -23.03 -32.23 30.88
N ASN A 58 -23.54 -31.67 29.78
CA ASN A 58 -24.16 -30.35 29.72
C ASN A 58 -23.27 -29.19 30.21
N PHE A 59 -21.95 -29.28 30.04
CA PHE A 59 -21.00 -28.22 30.36
C PHE A 59 -21.02 -27.11 29.28
N THR A 60 -22.17 -26.46 29.14
CA THR A 60 -22.52 -25.53 28.05
C THR A 60 -22.89 -24.13 28.55
N LYS A 61 -22.77 -23.87 29.86
CA LYS A 61 -23.09 -22.58 30.49
C LYS A 61 -21.87 -21.66 30.51
N TYR A 62 -22.09 -20.42 30.98
CA TYR A 62 -21.01 -19.48 31.26
C TYR A 62 -20.00 -20.08 32.24
N THR A 63 -18.74 -19.72 32.05
CA THR A 63 -17.65 -20.06 32.96
C THR A 63 -17.03 -18.76 33.48
N ALA A 64 -16.05 -18.85 34.38
CA ALA A 64 -15.30 -17.67 34.79
C ALA A 64 -14.70 -16.98 33.56
N ASN A 65 -14.75 -15.64 33.53
CA ASN A 65 -14.32 -14.84 32.39
C ASN A 65 -12.84 -15.11 32.01
N ASP A 66 -12.00 -15.33 33.01
CA ASP A 66 -10.58 -15.65 32.89
C ASP A 66 -10.31 -17.13 32.58
N GLY A 67 -11.34 -17.98 32.60
CA GLY A 67 -11.27 -19.41 32.32
C GLY A 67 -11.50 -20.29 33.55
N ILE A 68 -11.90 -21.54 33.30
CA ILE A 68 -12.16 -22.51 34.36
C ILE A 68 -10.91 -22.75 35.22
N PRO A 69 -11.03 -22.91 36.55
CA PRO A 69 -9.88 -23.05 37.44
C PRO A 69 -8.91 -24.16 37.02
N GLU A 70 -9.45 -25.31 36.61
CA GLU A 70 -8.67 -26.48 36.19
C GLU A 70 -7.77 -26.19 34.98
N LEU A 71 -8.26 -25.42 34.00
CA LEU A 71 -7.49 -25.05 32.81
C LEU A 71 -6.40 -24.04 33.14
N ARG A 72 -6.69 -23.04 33.97
CA ARG A 72 -5.67 -22.09 34.41
C ARG A 72 -4.56 -22.77 35.21
N GLN A 73 -4.91 -23.72 36.06
CA GLN A 73 -3.93 -24.55 36.76
C GLN A 73 -3.11 -25.44 35.81
N ALA A 74 -3.74 -26.04 34.80
CA ALA A 74 -3.04 -26.84 33.78
C ALA A 74 -2.07 -25.97 32.96
N ILE A 75 -2.45 -24.73 32.63
CA ILE A 75 -1.57 -23.75 31.98
C ILE A 75 -0.37 -23.42 32.89
N CYS A 76 -0.59 -23.15 34.18
CA CYS A 76 0.50 -22.91 35.13
C CYS A 76 1.47 -24.10 35.19
N ARG A 77 0.95 -25.33 35.32
CA ARG A 77 1.76 -26.56 35.29
C ARG A 77 2.56 -26.71 34.01
N LYS A 78 1.95 -26.40 32.85
CA LYS A 78 2.64 -26.43 31.56
C LYS A 78 3.78 -25.40 31.51
N LEU A 79 3.54 -24.17 31.94
CA LEU A 79 4.53 -23.09 31.91
C LEU A 79 5.71 -23.40 32.84
N GLU A 80 5.46 -23.99 34.01
CA GLU A 80 6.52 -24.42 34.91
C GLU A 80 7.30 -25.60 34.33
N ARG A 81 6.61 -26.64 33.85
CA ARG A 81 7.22 -27.86 33.32
C ARG A 81 8.06 -27.60 32.07
N GLU A 82 7.58 -26.75 31.17
CA GLU A 82 8.13 -26.64 29.82
C GLU A 82 8.96 -25.37 29.60
N ASN A 83 8.62 -24.28 30.31
CA ASN A 83 9.27 -22.98 30.14
C ASN A 83 10.05 -22.56 31.40
N GLY A 84 9.94 -23.29 32.51
CA GLY A 84 10.55 -22.91 33.78
C GLY A 84 9.91 -21.67 34.43
N LEU A 85 8.68 -21.32 34.03
CA LEU A 85 7.98 -20.12 34.49
C LEU A 85 6.91 -20.46 35.51
N ARG A 86 6.96 -19.81 36.68
CA ARG A 86 5.98 -19.99 37.75
C ARG A 86 4.96 -18.86 37.74
N PHE A 87 3.70 -19.22 37.60
CA PHE A 87 2.55 -18.32 37.67
C PHE A 87 1.51 -18.89 38.62
N SER A 88 0.73 -18.02 39.25
CA SER A 88 -0.51 -18.41 39.93
C SER A 88 -1.71 -18.36 38.97
N PRO A 89 -2.82 -19.07 39.24
CA PRO A 89 -3.95 -19.12 38.30
C PRO A 89 -4.59 -17.75 37.98
N ASP A 90 -4.47 -16.78 38.86
CA ASP A 90 -4.93 -15.38 38.67
C ASP A 90 -3.97 -14.51 37.84
N GLU A 91 -2.81 -15.06 37.47
CA GLU A 91 -1.87 -14.51 36.49
C GLU A 91 -2.08 -15.12 35.08
N VAL A 92 -3.20 -15.82 34.87
CA VAL A 92 -3.57 -16.45 33.59
C VAL A 92 -4.95 -16.00 33.13
N LEU A 93 -5.04 -15.55 31.87
CA LEU A 93 -6.29 -15.26 31.16
C LEU A 93 -6.47 -16.24 30.01
N VAL A 94 -7.57 -17.01 30.01
CA VAL A 94 -8.00 -17.83 28.88
C VAL A 94 -8.92 -17.03 27.97
N SER A 95 -8.67 -17.07 26.66
CA SER A 95 -9.37 -16.27 25.65
C SER A 95 -9.89 -17.12 24.47
N PRO A 96 -10.82 -16.58 23.65
CA PRO A 96 -11.22 -17.13 22.34
C PRO A 96 -10.10 -17.16 21.27
N GLY A 97 -9.00 -17.84 21.57
CA GLY A 97 -7.77 -17.92 20.78
C GLY A 97 -6.75 -16.84 21.13
N ALA A 98 -5.48 -17.10 20.80
CA ALA A 98 -4.35 -16.21 21.10
C ALA A 98 -4.50 -14.80 20.50
N LYS A 99 -5.17 -14.67 19.33
CA LYS A 99 -5.48 -13.36 18.73
C LYS A 99 -6.30 -12.46 19.65
N ALA A 100 -7.25 -13.03 20.40
CA ALA A 100 -8.07 -12.30 21.36
C ALA A 100 -7.28 -11.95 22.63
N ALA A 101 -6.41 -12.86 23.10
CA ALA A 101 -5.48 -12.58 24.21
C ALA A 101 -4.55 -11.40 23.86
N LEU A 102 -3.89 -11.45 22.69
CA LEU A 102 -3.06 -10.35 22.17
C LEU A 102 -3.82 -9.03 22.15
N PHE A 103 -5.03 -9.04 21.59
CA PHE A 103 -5.85 -7.83 21.53
C PHE A 103 -6.14 -7.26 22.93
N CYS A 104 -6.55 -8.10 23.89
CA CYS A 104 -6.85 -7.63 25.25
C CYS A 104 -5.59 -7.13 25.97
N VAL A 105 -4.44 -7.76 25.75
CA VAL A 105 -3.16 -7.35 26.34
C VAL A 105 -2.66 -6.05 25.73
N VAL A 106 -2.72 -5.89 24.41
CA VAL A 106 -2.39 -4.62 23.72
C VAL A 106 -3.28 -3.50 24.24
N MET A 107 -4.59 -3.70 24.30
CA MET A 107 -5.53 -2.70 24.85
C MET A 107 -5.33 -2.41 26.34
N ALA A 108 -4.67 -3.30 27.10
CA ALA A 108 -4.37 -3.10 28.52
C ALA A 108 -3.03 -2.40 28.77
N LEU A 109 -2.09 -2.48 27.82
CA LEU A 109 -0.72 -1.96 27.97
C LEU A 109 -0.44 -0.66 27.22
N VAL A 110 -1.22 -0.39 26.16
CA VAL A 110 -0.96 0.68 25.17
C VAL A 110 -2.00 1.78 25.32
N ASP A 111 -1.52 2.99 25.59
CA ASP A 111 -2.30 4.22 25.56
C ASP A 111 -2.17 4.96 24.21
N GLU A 112 -2.96 6.01 24.02
CA GLU A 112 -2.92 6.84 22.82
C GLU A 112 -1.56 7.54 22.65
N GLY A 113 -0.90 7.30 21.52
CA GLY A 113 0.40 7.88 21.20
C GLY A 113 1.61 7.06 21.66
N ASP A 114 1.41 5.96 22.39
CA ASP A 114 2.50 5.04 22.76
C ASP A 114 3.10 4.38 21.53
N ASP A 115 4.43 4.29 21.49
CA ASP A 115 5.16 3.57 20.45
C ASP A 115 5.26 2.08 20.82
N VAL A 116 4.87 1.21 19.88
CA VAL A 116 4.97 -0.25 20.01
C VAL A 116 5.93 -0.77 18.95
N ILE A 117 7.09 -1.27 19.41
CA ILE A 117 8.12 -1.83 18.54
C ILE A 117 7.70 -3.21 18.04
N ILE A 118 7.80 -3.41 16.74
CA ILE A 118 7.45 -4.67 16.06
C ILE A 118 8.56 -5.01 15.05
N PRO A 119 9.36 -6.07 15.27
CA PRO A 119 10.33 -6.54 14.29
C PRO A 119 9.64 -6.99 13.01
N SER A 120 10.05 -6.49 11.84
CA SER A 120 9.54 -6.93 10.54
C SER A 120 10.54 -7.85 9.83
N PRO A 121 10.10 -8.91 9.12
CA PRO A 121 8.72 -9.26 8.81
C PRO A 121 7.91 -9.76 10.01
N CYS A 122 6.63 -9.37 10.11
CA CYS A 122 5.79 -9.72 11.28
C CYS A 122 4.39 -10.19 10.89
N TRP A 123 3.70 -10.86 11.82
CA TRP A 123 2.32 -11.27 11.59
C TRP A 123 1.40 -10.05 11.40
N VAL A 124 0.56 -10.15 10.36
CA VAL A 124 -0.26 -9.07 9.81
C VAL A 124 -1.18 -8.37 10.81
N SER A 125 -1.54 -9.00 11.93
CA SER A 125 -2.49 -8.43 12.89
C SER A 125 -1.83 -7.58 13.98
N TYR A 126 -0.52 -7.69 14.24
CA TYR A 126 0.11 -6.89 15.30
C TYR A 126 -0.05 -5.38 15.05
N PRO A 127 0.27 -4.84 13.86
CA PRO A 127 0.20 -3.39 13.64
C PRO A 127 -1.23 -2.86 13.73
N ASP A 128 -2.22 -3.62 13.27
CA ASP A 128 -3.62 -3.20 13.33
C ASP A 128 -4.19 -3.26 14.74
N GLN A 129 -3.79 -4.22 15.57
CA GLN A 129 -4.18 -4.24 16.99
C GLN A 129 -3.61 -3.04 17.75
N VAL A 130 -2.37 -2.67 17.47
CA VAL A 130 -1.73 -1.46 18.02
C VAL A 130 -2.50 -0.21 17.59
N ARG A 131 -2.84 -0.07 16.30
CA ARG A 131 -3.64 1.07 15.80
C ARG A 131 -5.03 1.13 16.41
N LEU A 132 -5.68 -0.01 16.66
CA LEU A 132 -6.98 -0.05 17.34
C LEU A 132 -6.91 0.48 18.78
N ALA A 133 -5.78 0.24 19.46
CA ALA A 133 -5.47 0.83 20.77
C ALA A 133 -5.01 2.30 20.68
N LYS A 134 -4.94 2.88 19.47
CA LYS A 134 -4.37 4.21 19.17
C LYS A 134 -2.87 4.35 19.48
N GLY A 135 -2.14 3.24 19.57
CA GLY A 135 -0.68 3.24 19.59
C GLY A 135 -0.08 3.40 18.19
N ASN A 136 1.20 3.71 18.15
CA ASN A 136 2.00 3.82 16.93
C ASN A 136 2.81 2.53 16.71
N PRO A 137 2.54 1.74 15.66
CA PRO A 137 3.43 0.62 15.32
C PRO A 137 4.75 1.14 14.74
N VAL A 138 5.85 0.87 15.44
CA VAL A 138 7.23 1.21 15.05
C VAL A 138 7.92 -0.05 14.54
N PHE A 139 8.17 -0.10 13.23
CA PHE A 139 8.77 -1.28 12.61
C PHE A 139 10.30 -1.25 12.68
N VAL A 140 10.90 -2.35 13.15
CA VAL A 140 12.35 -2.57 13.09
C VAL A 140 12.64 -3.65 12.05
N ARG A 141 13.24 -3.26 10.92
CA ARG A 141 13.48 -4.17 9.79
C ARG A 141 14.63 -5.14 10.12
N THR A 142 14.30 -6.42 10.24
CA THR A 142 15.27 -7.53 10.26
C THR A 142 15.69 -7.92 8.84
N ARG A 143 16.78 -8.66 8.70
CA ARG A 143 17.40 -8.98 7.41
C ARG A 143 17.49 -10.49 7.20
N GLU A 144 17.37 -10.91 5.95
CA GLU A 144 17.48 -12.33 5.55
C GLU A 144 18.86 -12.90 5.89
N GLU A 145 19.92 -12.10 5.72
CA GLU A 145 21.31 -12.46 6.04
C GLU A 145 21.53 -12.80 7.53
N ASP A 146 20.63 -12.35 8.40
CA ASP A 146 20.64 -12.62 9.84
C ASP A 146 19.57 -13.63 10.26
N GLY A 147 19.00 -14.38 9.31
CA GLY A 147 17.89 -15.29 9.58
C GLY A 147 16.61 -14.59 10.02
N PHE A 148 16.49 -13.27 9.79
CA PHE A 148 15.41 -12.41 10.29
C PHE A 148 15.36 -12.24 11.83
N HIS A 149 16.50 -12.36 12.50
CA HIS A 149 16.60 -12.12 13.93
C HIS A 149 16.66 -10.61 14.22
N LEU A 150 15.92 -10.15 15.23
CA LEU A 150 16.08 -8.82 15.80
C LEU A 150 17.43 -8.73 16.50
N ARG A 151 18.30 -7.81 16.07
CA ARG A 151 19.55 -7.54 16.77
C ARG A 151 19.32 -6.54 17.90
N ALA A 152 19.98 -6.74 19.03
CA ALA A 152 19.90 -5.86 20.19
C ALA A 152 20.21 -4.38 19.87
N ARG A 153 21.19 -4.13 18.99
CA ARG A 153 21.52 -2.77 18.52
C ARG A 153 20.36 -2.11 17.76
N ASP A 154 19.68 -2.87 16.90
CA ASP A 154 18.62 -2.34 16.04
C ASP A 154 17.37 -2.04 16.89
N LEU A 155 17.16 -2.83 17.96
CA LEU A 155 16.17 -2.51 18.99
C LEU A 155 16.54 -1.21 19.74
N ALA A 156 17.77 -1.10 20.23
CA ALA A 156 18.21 0.07 20.98
C ALA A 156 18.06 1.39 20.20
N GLU A 157 18.36 1.37 18.90
CA GLU A 157 18.20 2.54 18.00
C GLU A 157 16.74 2.93 17.76
N ALA A 158 15.81 1.99 17.90
CA ALA A 158 14.39 2.22 17.67
C ALA A 158 13.64 2.78 18.89
N ILE A 159 14.27 2.75 20.07
CA ILE A 159 13.65 3.19 21.32
C ILE A 159 13.55 4.72 21.37
N THR A 160 12.35 5.19 21.70
CA THR A 160 11.98 6.59 21.90
C THR A 160 11.46 6.79 23.33
N PRO A 161 11.34 8.03 23.82
CA PRO A 161 10.68 8.30 25.10
C PRO A 161 9.22 7.82 25.19
N ASN A 162 8.56 7.58 24.05
CA ASN A 162 7.19 7.08 23.97
C ASN A 162 7.14 5.54 23.84
N THR A 163 8.28 4.86 23.76
CA THR A 163 8.32 3.40 23.57
C THR A 163 7.79 2.70 24.80
N ARG A 164 6.70 1.97 24.63
CA ARG A 164 5.98 1.31 25.72
C ARG A 164 6.10 -0.21 25.67
N VAL A 165 5.98 -0.79 24.48
CA VAL A 165 5.88 -2.24 24.27
C VAL A 165 6.81 -2.69 23.14
N LEU A 166 7.47 -3.84 23.31
CA LEU A 166 8.01 -4.67 22.25
C LEU A 166 7.09 -5.89 22.05
N ILE A 167 6.61 -6.11 20.82
CA ILE A 167 5.96 -7.37 20.45
C ILE A 167 7.02 -8.27 19.80
N LEU A 168 7.33 -9.40 20.45
CA LEU A 168 8.31 -10.35 19.97
C LEU A 168 7.62 -11.70 19.69
N ASN A 169 7.68 -12.19 18.45
CA ASN A 169 7.09 -13.47 18.05
C ASN A 169 8.17 -14.46 17.60
N TYR A 170 8.25 -15.59 18.29
CA TYR A 170 9.25 -16.62 18.04
C TYR A 170 8.78 -17.98 18.59
N PRO A 171 8.82 -19.08 17.79
CA PRO A 171 9.10 -19.09 16.36
C PRO A 171 8.19 -18.16 15.54
N CYS A 172 8.80 -17.41 14.62
CA CYS A 172 8.13 -16.27 13.98
C CYS A 172 7.18 -16.70 12.85
N ASN A 173 6.00 -16.08 12.77
CA ASN A 173 5.21 -15.97 11.55
C ASN A 173 5.40 -14.57 10.97
N PRO A 174 6.02 -14.41 9.79
CA PRO A 174 6.11 -15.39 8.70
C PRO A 174 7.44 -16.13 8.49
N THR A 175 8.50 -15.82 9.23
CA THR A 175 9.88 -16.22 8.85
C THR A 175 10.31 -17.60 9.33
N GLY A 176 9.71 -18.08 10.42
CA GLY A 176 10.14 -19.28 11.14
C GLY A 176 11.40 -19.11 11.98
N ALA A 177 11.89 -17.87 12.16
CA ALA A 177 13.05 -17.53 12.97
C ALA A 177 12.84 -17.89 14.45
N VAL A 178 13.89 -18.39 15.12
CA VAL A 178 13.91 -18.73 16.53
C VAL A 178 15.13 -18.12 17.20
N TYR A 179 14.93 -17.42 18.32
CA TYR A 179 16.02 -16.81 19.04
C TYR A 179 16.76 -17.82 19.92
N THR A 180 18.08 -17.67 19.98
CA THR A 180 18.94 -18.30 20.98
C THR A 180 18.72 -17.66 22.35
N ARG A 181 19.22 -18.30 23.41
CA ARG A 181 19.12 -17.76 24.77
C ARG A 181 19.88 -16.43 24.87
N GLU A 182 21.06 -16.38 24.28
CA GLU A 182 21.96 -15.23 24.32
C GLU A 182 21.32 -14.01 23.64
N GLU A 183 20.71 -14.20 22.47
CA GLU A 183 19.97 -13.13 21.78
C GLU A 183 18.78 -12.62 22.62
N LEU A 184 18.04 -13.51 23.26
CA LEU A 184 16.94 -13.14 24.16
C LEU A 184 17.43 -12.41 25.42
N GLU A 185 18.61 -12.77 25.93
CA GLU A 185 19.23 -12.08 27.07
C GLU A 185 19.62 -10.64 26.69
N GLU A 186 20.24 -10.43 25.53
CA GLU A 186 20.59 -9.10 25.04
C GLU A 186 19.35 -8.22 24.80
N ILE A 187 18.33 -8.74 24.12
CA ILE A 187 17.06 -8.05 23.86
C ILE A 187 16.36 -7.74 25.19
N GLY A 188 16.24 -8.75 26.05
CA GLY A 188 15.49 -8.65 27.30
C GLY A 188 16.14 -7.69 28.29
N GLU A 189 17.47 -7.62 28.34
CA GLU A 189 18.18 -6.69 29.21
C GLU A 189 18.01 -5.22 28.76
N ILE A 190 17.91 -4.96 27.46
CA ILE A 190 17.53 -3.64 26.94
C ILE A 190 16.11 -3.29 27.40
N CYS A 191 15.12 -4.18 27.19
CA CYS A 191 13.75 -3.91 27.61
C CYS A 191 13.66 -3.66 29.12
N ARG A 192 14.38 -4.44 29.93
CA ARG A 192 14.42 -4.29 31.39
C ARG A 192 14.99 -2.94 31.80
N ARG A 193 16.12 -2.53 31.21
CA ARG A 193 16.80 -1.27 31.54
C ARG A 193 15.96 -0.06 31.17
N GLU A 194 15.32 -0.09 30.00
CA GLU A 194 14.52 1.03 29.48
C GLU A 194 13.06 1.02 29.98
N GLY A 195 12.66 0.01 30.77
CA GLY A 195 11.31 -0.09 31.33
C GLY A 195 10.23 -0.48 30.30
N ILE A 196 10.61 -1.10 29.20
CA ILE A 196 9.73 -1.48 28.08
C ILE A 196 9.07 -2.83 28.38
N TRP A 197 7.76 -2.89 28.19
CA TRP A 197 6.99 -4.14 28.30
C TRP A 197 7.26 -5.07 27.12
N VAL A 198 7.25 -6.38 27.35
CA VAL A 198 7.36 -7.38 26.28
C VAL A 198 6.07 -8.18 26.17
N ILE A 199 5.46 -8.18 24.98
CA ILE A 199 4.44 -9.16 24.61
C ILE A 199 5.16 -10.25 23.83
N ALA A 200 5.37 -11.41 24.47
CA ALA A 200 6.03 -12.56 23.85
C ALA A 200 4.98 -13.50 23.24
N ASP A 201 4.84 -13.50 21.92
CA ASP A 201 3.98 -14.44 21.21
C ASP A 201 4.73 -15.74 20.91
N GLU A 202 4.49 -16.74 21.77
CA GLU A 202 5.18 -18.02 21.82
C GLU A 202 4.28 -19.16 21.29
N ILE A 203 3.23 -18.83 20.51
CA ILE A 203 2.22 -19.78 20.00
C ILE A 203 2.79 -20.96 19.18
N TYR A 204 4.03 -20.83 18.68
CA TYR A 204 4.72 -21.85 17.89
C TYR A 204 5.80 -22.62 18.69
N GLU A 205 5.93 -22.43 20.01
CA GLU A 205 7.03 -22.99 20.84
C GLU A 205 7.24 -24.51 20.68
N LYS A 206 6.18 -25.27 20.36
CA LYS A 206 6.22 -26.73 20.19
C LYS A 206 6.69 -27.17 18.80
N LEU A 207 6.74 -26.25 17.84
CA LEU A 207 7.11 -26.51 16.45
C LEU A 207 8.50 -25.94 16.20
N ILE A 208 9.50 -26.59 16.78
CA ILE A 208 10.92 -26.26 16.67
C ILE A 208 11.66 -27.47 16.13
N TYR A 209 12.72 -27.20 15.37
CA TYR A 209 13.42 -28.20 14.57
C TYR A 209 14.90 -28.31 14.94
N ASP A 210 15.57 -29.30 14.35
CA ASP A 210 17.01 -29.55 14.45
C ASP A 210 17.49 -29.78 15.89
N GLY A 211 16.61 -30.34 16.74
CA GLY A 211 16.90 -30.61 18.16
C GLY A 211 17.07 -29.36 19.03
N ARG A 212 16.71 -28.17 18.52
CA ARG A 212 16.77 -26.93 19.28
C ARG A 212 15.76 -26.94 20.43
N ARG A 213 16.11 -26.24 21.50
CA ARG A 213 15.24 -26.05 22.67
C ARG A 213 14.64 -24.65 22.63
N PHE A 214 13.34 -24.56 22.85
CA PHE A 214 12.67 -23.28 23.07
C PHE A 214 13.16 -22.65 24.38
N THR A 215 13.35 -21.34 24.39
CA THR A 215 13.59 -20.56 25.60
C THR A 215 12.64 -19.37 25.58
N SER A 216 11.80 -19.21 26.60
CA SER A 216 11.01 -17.98 26.74
C SER A 216 11.91 -16.83 27.22
N ILE A 217 11.69 -15.62 26.71
CA ILE A 217 12.43 -14.42 27.11
C ILE A 217 12.30 -14.12 28.61
N ALA A 218 11.15 -14.45 29.21
CA ALA A 218 10.95 -14.31 30.65
C ALA A 218 11.81 -15.30 31.47
N ALA A 219 12.17 -16.44 30.89
CA ALA A 219 13.07 -17.43 31.50
C ALA A 219 14.55 -17.10 31.22
N ALA A 220 14.85 -16.52 30.06
CA ALA A 220 16.17 -16.01 29.71
C ALA A 220 16.58 -14.85 30.63
N VAL A 221 15.65 -13.92 30.89
CA VAL A 221 15.86 -12.75 31.77
C VAL A 221 14.81 -12.76 32.90
N PRO A 222 15.05 -13.49 34.01
CA PRO A 222 14.08 -13.60 35.10
C PRO A 222 13.63 -12.26 35.70
N ALA A 223 14.50 -11.25 35.69
CA ALA A 223 14.17 -9.91 36.16
C ALA A 223 13.16 -9.17 35.27
N LEU A 224 13.06 -9.55 33.98
CA LEU A 224 12.10 -9.01 33.02
C LEU A 224 10.72 -9.66 33.15
N ALA A 225 10.58 -10.80 33.83
CA ALA A 225 9.30 -11.52 33.95
C ALA A 225 8.15 -10.63 34.48
N LYS A 226 8.45 -9.63 35.32
CA LYS A 226 7.48 -8.65 35.83
C LYS A 226 6.99 -7.63 34.79
N GLN A 227 7.61 -7.61 33.62
CA GLN A 227 7.32 -6.72 32.48
C GLN A 227 7.02 -7.52 31.20
N THR A 228 6.78 -8.83 31.32
CA THR A 228 6.51 -9.72 30.18
C THR A 228 5.13 -10.33 30.29
N VAL A 229 4.38 -10.31 29.19
CA VAL A 229 3.15 -11.08 29.02
C VAL A 229 3.37 -12.12 27.94
N ILE A 230 3.28 -13.40 28.33
CA ILE A 230 3.37 -14.55 27.44
C ILE A 230 2.00 -14.75 26.77
N ILE A 231 2.00 -14.81 25.45
CA ILE A 231 0.84 -15.18 24.64
C ILE A 231 1.11 -16.56 24.05
N ASN A 232 0.18 -17.48 24.26
CA ASN A 232 0.29 -18.83 23.71
C ASN A 232 -1.13 -19.44 23.57
N GLY A 233 -1.24 -20.72 23.18
CA GLY A 233 -2.52 -21.34 22.96
C GLY A 233 -2.46 -22.68 22.24
N PHE A 234 -3.62 -23.08 21.71
CA PHE A 234 -3.84 -24.48 21.34
C PHE A 234 -3.86 -24.71 19.83
N SER A 235 -4.01 -23.64 19.06
CA SER A 235 -4.32 -23.71 17.64
C SER A 235 -3.24 -24.41 16.80
N LYS A 236 -1.96 -24.27 17.17
CA LYS A 236 -0.83 -24.73 16.35
C LYS A 236 -0.30 -26.06 16.84
N ALA A 237 0.01 -26.16 18.13
CA ALA A 237 0.56 -27.37 18.73
C ALA A 237 -0.43 -28.55 18.68
N PHE A 238 -1.73 -28.33 18.85
CA PHE A 238 -2.73 -29.40 18.99
C PHE A 238 -3.69 -29.53 17.80
N SER A 239 -3.42 -28.84 16.69
CA SER A 239 -4.35 -28.71 15.55
C SER A 239 -5.78 -28.33 16.00
N MET A 240 -5.88 -27.25 16.78
CA MET A 240 -7.13 -26.73 17.35
C MET A 240 -7.48 -25.33 16.82
N THR A 241 -7.22 -25.03 15.54
CA THR A 241 -7.44 -23.69 14.95
C THR A 241 -8.89 -23.22 15.07
N GLY A 242 -9.85 -24.08 14.67
CA GLY A 242 -11.29 -23.80 14.70
C GLY A 242 -11.93 -23.82 16.10
N TRP A 243 -11.23 -24.35 17.11
CA TRP A 243 -11.73 -24.43 18.49
C TRP A 243 -11.66 -23.09 19.23
N ARG A 244 -10.80 -22.18 18.75
CA ARG A 244 -10.64 -20.83 19.30
C ARG A 244 -10.27 -20.82 20.79
N LEU A 245 -9.18 -21.50 21.16
CA LEU A 245 -8.66 -21.49 22.54
C LEU A 245 -7.22 -20.97 22.58
N GLY A 246 -6.95 -20.01 23.46
CA GLY A 246 -5.63 -19.44 23.73
C GLY A 246 -5.56 -18.83 25.12
N TYR A 247 -4.38 -18.33 25.50
CA TYR A 247 -4.20 -17.72 26.81
C TYR A 247 -3.10 -16.64 26.80
N ALA A 248 -3.18 -15.76 27.80
CA ALA A 248 -2.10 -14.87 28.23
C ALA A 248 -1.67 -15.24 29.65
N ALA A 249 -0.37 -15.18 29.95
CA ALA A 249 0.17 -15.34 31.29
C ALA A 249 1.18 -14.21 31.58
N GLY A 250 1.05 -13.54 32.72
CA GLY A 250 1.86 -12.36 33.04
C GLY A 250 1.46 -11.71 34.36
N PRO A 251 2.01 -10.53 34.68
CA PRO A 251 1.73 -9.86 35.95
C PRO A 251 0.23 -9.72 36.21
N ARG A 252 -0.20 -10.10 37.43
CA ARG A 252 -1.60 -10.10 37.88
C ARG A 252 -2.37 -8.85 37.48
N GLU A 253 -1.76 -7.67 37.63
CA GLU A 253 -2.39 -6.38 37.35
C GLU A 253 -2.77 -6.22 35.87
N ILE A 254 -1.87 -6.62 34.97
CA ILE A 254 -2.09 -6.56 33.52
C ILE A 254 -3.10 -7.62 33.09
N ILE A 255 -3.00 -8.83 33.65
CA ILE A 255 -3.95 -9.91 33.37
C ILE A 255 -5.36 -9.56 33.86
N ALA A 256 -5.48 -8.92 35.03
CA ALA A 256 -6.75 -8.42 35.53
C ALA A 256 -7.33 -7.32 34.62
N ALA A 257 -6.50 -6.40 34.11
CA ALA A 257 -6.93 -5.38 33.15
C ALA A 257 -7.40 -6.00 31.83
N ALA A 258 -6.62 -6.93 31.26
CA ALA A 258 -7.00 -7.66 30.05
C ALA A 258 -8.30 -8.47 30.24
N SER A 259 -8.50 -9.06 31.42
CA SER A 259 -9.73 -9.77 31.79
C SER A 259 -10.96 -8.82 31.80
N LYS A 260 -10.82 -7.61 32.34
CA LYS A 260 -11.90 -6.58 32.29
C LYS A 260 -12.24 -6.18 30.85
N ILE A 261 -11.26 -6.10 29.97
CA ILE A 261 -11.49 -5.81 28.55
C ILE A 261 -12.23 -7.00 27.90
N GLN A 262 -11.79 -8.23 28.18
CA GLN A 262 -12.42 -9.43 27.66
C GLN A 262 -13.88 -9.58 28.12
N SER A 263 -14.23 -9.19 29.36
CA SER A 263 -15.61 -9.31 29.87
C SER A 263 -16.61 -8.46 29.09
N HIS A 264 -16.15 -7.37 28.45
CA HIS A 264 -16.98 -6.53 27.59
C HIS A 264 -16.88 -6.85 26.10
N ASN A 265 -16.00 -7.77 25.71
CA ASN A 265 -15.79 -8.15 24.32
C ASN A 265 -16.44 -9.51 24.00
N THR A 266 -16.09 -10.54 24.78
CA THR A 266 -16.50 -11.92 24.50
C THR A 266 -17.10 -12.66 25.69
N SER A 267 -16.95 -12.13 26.91
CA SER A 267 -17.07 -12.95 28.13
C SER A 267 -16.04 -14.10 28.12
N ASN A 268 -16.38 -15.30 28.60
CA ASN A 268 -15.46 -16.44 28.63
C ASN A 268 -15.24 -17.12 27.27
N ALA A 269 -14.09 -17.79 27.12
CA ALA A 269 -13.89 -18.76 26.03
C ALA A 269 -14.89 -19.91 26.11
N THR A 270 -15.20 -20.56 24.98
CA THR A 270 -16.22 -21.62 24.90
C THR A 270 -16.02 -22.72 25.95
N SER A 271 -17.05 -23.00 26.76
CA SER A 271 -16.95 -23.79 28.00
C SER A 271 -16.48 -25.23 27.79
N PHE A 272 -17.13 -26.01 26.92
CA PHE A 272 -16.73 -27.39 26.61
C PHE A 272 -15.37 -27.47 25.90
N VAL A 273 -14.95 -26.40 25.20
CA VAL A 273 -13.61 -26.32 24.59
C VAL A 273 -12.53 -26.17 25.67
N GLN A 274 -12.80 -25.45 26.76
CA GLN A 274 -11.85 -25.33 27.86
C GLN A 274 -11.56 -26.68 28.54
N LYS A 275 -12.57 -27.55 28.68
CA LYS A 275 -12.38 -28.93 29.17
C LYS A 275 -11.48 -29.75 28.24
N ALA A 276 -11.66 -29.60 26.93
CA ALA A 276 -10.77 -30.21 25.94
C ALA A 276 -9.33 -29.66 26.00
N GLY A 277 -9.17 -28.37 26.34
CA GLY A 277 -7.88 -27.73 26.55
C GLY A 277 -7.07 -28.32 27.71
N VAL A 278 -7.73 -28.75 28.79
CA VAL A 278 -7.05 -29.43 29.91
C VAL A 278 -6.38 -30.72 29.42
N VAL A 279 -7.14 -31.57 28.73
CA VAL A 279 -6.65 -32.83 28.16
C VAL A 279 -5.55 -32.59 27.10
N ALA A 280 -5.64 -31.51 26.33
CA ALA A 280 -4.60 -31.14 25.39
C ALA A 280 -3.24 -30.91 26.11
N LEU A 281 -3.21 -30.16 27.20
CA LEU A 281 -1.97 -29.84 27.93
C LEU A 281 -1.39 -31.02 28.72
N GLU A 282 -2.23 -31.97 29.12
CA GLU A 282 -1.85 -33.02 30.06
C GLU A 282 -1.62 -34.38 29.39
N GLU A 283 -2.27 -34.67 28.26
CA GLU A 283 -2.31 -36.03 27.72
C GLU A 283 -1.87 -36.17 26.26
N CYS A 284 -1.55 -35.06 25.56
CA CYS A 284 -1.33 -35.07 24.10
C CYS A 284 0.12 -34.85 23.65
N GLU A 285 1.12 -34.98 24.54
CA GLU A 285 2.53 -34.71 24.22
C GLU A 285 3.05 -35.56 23.04
N LEU A 286 2.69 -36.85 22.99
CA LEU A 286 3.10 -37.75 21.91
C LEU A 286 2.50 -37.35 20.56
N GLU A 287 1.23 -36.93 20.54
CA GLU A 287 0.54 -36.45 19.35
C GLU A 287 1.18 -35.15 18.82
N VAL A 288 1.60 -34.25 19.72
CA VAL A 288 2.35 -33.02 19.36
C VAL A 288 3.71 -33.36 18.76
N GLU A 289 4.48 -34.26 19.37
CA GLU A 289 5.81 -34.63 18.88
C GLU A 289 5.73 -35.29 17.48
N ARG A 290 4.72 -36.14 17.26
CA ARG A 290 4.47 -36.73 15.92
C ARG A 290 4.22 -35.65 14.86
N MET A 291 3.44 -34.61 15.20
CA MET A 291 3.22 -33.48 14.29
C MET A 291 4.51 -32.69 14.05
N ARG A 292 5.30 -32.42 15.11
CA ARG A 292 6.59 -31.71 15.00
C ARG A 292 7.55 -32.42 14.03
N VAL A 293 7.74 -33.73 14.19
CA VAL A 293 8.61 -34.55 13.33
C VAL A 293 8.15 -34.51 11.87
N GLU A 294 6.84 -34.59 11.63
CA GLU A 294 6.30 -34.52 10.27
C GLU A 294 6.46 -33.12 9.66
N PHE A 295 6.26 -32.05 10.43
CA PHE A 295 6.54 -30.70 9.96
C PHE A 295 8.03 -30.47 9.65
N GLU A 296 8.93 -31.04 10.45
CA GLU A 296 10.37 -30.98 10.22
C GLU A 296 10.75 -31.64 8.88
N ARG A 297 10.16 -32.81 8.60
CA ARG A 297 10.32 -33.50 7.32
C ARG A 297 9.80 -32.66 6.14
N ARG A 298 8.62 -32.04 6.29
CA ARG A 298 8.01 -31.17 5.27
C ARG A 298 8.80 -29.89 5.04
N ARG A 299 9.33 -29.27 6.10
CA ARG A 299 10.25 -28.15 6.03
C ARG A 299 11.46 -28.52 5.18
N ASN A 300 12.11 -29.65 5.48
CA ASN A 300 13.29 -30.11 4.74
C ASN A 300 12.98 -30.30 3.25
N LEU A 301 11.80 -30.86 2.93
CA LEU A 301 11.33 -31.00 1.56
C LEU A 301 11.14 -29.64 0.86
N VAL A 302 10.52 -28.66 1.54
CA VAL A 302 10.33 -27.31 1.00
C VAL A 302 11.65 -26.61 0.75
N ILE A 303 12.56 -26.60 1.74
CA ILE A 303 13.86 -25.94 1.60
C ILE A 303 14.69 -26.60 0.51
N GLN A 304 14.71 -27.92 0.44
CA GLN A 304 15.39 -28.63 -0.65
C GLN A 304 14.79 -28.26 -2.01
N GLY A 305 13.46 -28.20 -2.14
CA GLY A 305 12.83 -27.83 -3.41
C GLY A 305 13.06 -26.37 -3.79
N LEU A 306 12.94 -25.43 -2.85
CA LEU A 306 13.20 -24.01 -3.10
C LEU A 306 14.65 -23.76 -3.50
N SER A 307 15.63 -24.42 -2.86
CA SER A 307 17.05 -24.29 -3.17
C SER A 307 17.43 -24.71 -4.61
N ARG A 308 16.58 -25.51 -5.25
CA ARG A 308 16.77 -25.97 -6.64
C ARG A 308 16.19 -25.01 -7.68
N ILE A 309 15.44 -23.99 -7.27
CA ILE A 309 14.84 -23.01 -8.18
C ILE A 309 15.83 -21.85 -8.36
N PRO A 310 16.41 -21.65 -9.56
CA PRO A 310 17.41 -20.60 -9.79
C PRO A 310 16.83 -19.21 -9.50
N GLY A 311 17.54 -18.40 -8.72
CA GLY A 311 17.14 -17.02 -8.41
C GLY A 311 16.29 -16.87 -7.14
N LEU A 312 15.91 -17.96 -6.47
CA LEU A 312 15.38 -17.90 -5.11
C LEU A 312 16.51 -18.07 -4.07
N SER A 313 16.41 -17.33 -2.97
CA SER A 313 17.09 -17.65 -1.71
C SER A 313 16.03 -17.82 -0.62
N CYS A 314 16.30 -18.65 0.39
CA CYS A 314 15.41 -18.82 1.52
C CYS A 314 16.22 -19.29 2.74
N PRO A 315 16.21 -18.53 3.84
CA PRO A 315 16.71 -19.03 5.12
C PRO A 315 15.95 -20.29 5.52
N VAL A 316 16.63 -21.19 6.23
CA VAL A 316 16.03 -22.41 6.76
C VAL A 316 15.21 -22.05 8.00
N PRO A 317 13.89 -22.26 8.02
CA PRO A 317 13.06 -22.03 9.20
C PRO A 317 13.49 -22.93 10.36
N GLU A 318 13.73 -22.34 11.52
CA GLU A 318 14.12 -23.08 12.73
C GLU A 318 12.90 -23.53 13.53
N GLY A 319 11.73 -22.93 13.27
CA GLY A 319 10.44 -23.33 13.81
C GLY A 319 9.25 -22.83 12.99
N ALA A 320 8.05 -22.93 13.59
CA ALA A 320 6.76 -22.70 12.92
C ALA A 320 6.59 -23.56 11.66
N PHE A 321 5.62 -23.28 10.79
CA PHE A 321 5.44 -24.03 9.53
C PHE A 321 5.43 -23.15 8.28
N TYR A 322 6.27 -22.12 8.29
CA TYR A 322 6.38 -21.15 7.21
C TYR A 322 7.81 -21.09 6.68
N ALA A 323 7.94 -20.91 5.37
CA ALA A 323 9.17 -20.50 4.70
C ALA A 323 8.94 -19.15 4.02
N MET A 324 9.98 -18.33 3.96
CA MET A 324 9.91 -16.98 3.41
C MET A 324 10.97 -16.77 2.32
N PRO A 325 10.83 -17.40 1.15
CA PRO A 325 11.79 -17.23 0.06
C PRO A 325 11.81 -15.80 -0.47
N ASN A 326 13.01 -15.33 -0.77
CA ASN A 326 13.28 -14.10 -1.50
C ASN A 326 12.99 -14.31 -2.98
N VAL A 327 12.13 -13.45 -3.53
CA VAL A 327 11.68 -13.47 -4.91
C VAL A 327 12.08 -12.21 -5.67
N SER A 328 12.96 -11.37 -5.11
CA SER A 328 13.40 -10.09 -5.70
C SER A 328 13.85 -10.24 -7.16
N ARG A 329 14.51 -11.35 -7.51
CA ARG A 329 14.96 -11.69 -8.87
C ARG A 329 13.83 -11.95 -9.88
N PHE A 330 12.60 -12.09 -9.41
CA PHE A 330 11.41 -12.31 -10.22
C PHE A 330 10.46 -11.10 -10.22
N LEU A 331 10.77 -10.09 -9.41
CA LEU A 331 10.12 -8.81 -9.48
C LEU A 331 10.65 -8.03 -10.70
N ASP A 332 9.82 -7.11 -11.18
CA ASP A 332 10.04 -6.33 -12.40
C ASP A 332 10.21 -7.15 -13.69
N LYS A 333 9.88 -8.45 -13.67
CA LYS A 333 9.74 -9.31 -14.85
C LYS A 333 8.37 -9.20 -15.50
N GLU A 334 8.17 -9.85 -16.64
CA GLU A 334 6.85 -9.93 -17.28
C GLU A 334 6.46 -11.36 -17.66
N PHE A 335 5.16 -11.58 -17.78
CA PHE A 335 4.59 -12.77 -18.41
C PHE A 335 3.57 -12.34 -19.45
N SER A 336 3.75 -12.76 -20.71
CA SER A 336 2.86 -12.40 -21.81
C SER A 336 2.58 -10.88 -21.89
N GLY A 337 3.60 -10.05 -21.67
CA GLY A 337 3.51 -8.59 -21.66
C GLY A 337 2.87 -7.96 -20.40
N SER A 338 2.48 -8.76 -19.41
CA SER A 338 1.97 -8.28 -18.12
C SER A 338 3.11 -8.19 -17.09
N PRO A 339 3.39 -7.01 -16.52
CA PRO A 339 4.50 -6.84 -15.59
C PRO A 339 4.18 -7.36 -14.17
N VAL A 340 5.17 -8.00 -13.54
CA VAL A 340 5.15 -8.50 -12.16
C VAL A 340 5.98 -7.57 -11.28
N ARG A 341 5.38 -6.46 -10.81
CA ARG A 341 6.13 -5.36 -10.17
C ARG A 341 6.37 -5.49 -8.66
N ASN A 342 5.61 -6.35 -7.99
CA ASN A 342 5.67 -6.52 -6.54
C ASN A 342 5.15 -7.89 -6.14
N THR A 343 5.20 -8.22 -4.86
CA THR A 343 4.84 -9.57 -4.39
C THR A 343 3.35 -9.86 -4.53
N TYR A 344 2.49 -8.84 -4.54
CA TYR A 344 1.07 -8.98 -4.90
C TYR A 344 0.89 -9.42 -6.35
N GLY A 345 1.57 -8.74 -7.27
CA GLY A 345 1.58 -9.10 -8.69
C GLY A 345 2.09 -10.52 -8.90
N LEU A 346 3.15 -10.91 -8.20
CA LEU A 346 3.71 -12.25 -8.28
C LEU A 346 2.74 -13.30 -7.73
N ALA A 347 2.15 -13.07 -6.56
CA ALA A 347 1.19 -14.00 -5.96
C ALA A 347 -0.06 -14.16 -6.83
N TYR A 348 -0.51 -13.08 -7.48
CA TYR A 348 -1.60 -13.13 -8.45
C TYR A 348 -1.23 -13.92 -9.71
N TYR A 349 -0.03 -13.68 -10.24
CA TYR A 349 0.53 -14.43 -11.37
C TYR A 349 0.58 -15.93 -11.08
N LEU A 350 1.15 -16.32 -9.93
CA LEU A 350 1.22 -17.73 -9.49
C LEU A 350 -0.17 -18.34 -9.33
N LEU A 351 -1.14 -17.60 -8.79
CA LEU A 351 -2.51 -18.10 -8.65
C LEU A 351 -3.18 -18.29 -10.01
N LYS A 352 -3.05 -17.33 -10.94
CA LYS A 352 -3.71 -17.37 -12.26
C LYS A 352 -3.07 -18.41 -13.18
N GLU A 353 -1.75 -18.39 -13.31
CA GLU A 353 -1.01 -19.19 -14.29
C GLU A 353 -0.60 -20.56 -13.75
N ALA A 354 -0.20 -20.62 -12.48
CA ALA A 354 0.29 -21.85 -11.86
C ALA A 354 -0.76 -22.51 -10.95
N LYS A 355 -1.95 -21.92 -10.76
CA LYS A 355 -2.95 -22.39 -9.79
C LYS A 355 -2.32 -22.64 -8.40
N LEU A 356 -1.43 -21.73 -8.01
CA LEU A 356 -0.67 -21.79 -6.76
C LEU A 356 -0.95 -20.55 -5.92
N ALA A 357 -1.58 -20.73 -4.76
CA ALA A 357 -1.84 -19.66 -3.81
C ALA A 357 -0.69 -19.53 -2.81
N VAL A 358 -0.07 -18.34 -2.77
CA VAL A 358 0.96 -17.94 -1.79
C VAL A 358 0.56 -16.60 -1.17
N VAL A 359 1.19 -16.20 -0.06
CA VAL A 359 0.94 -14.88 0.51
C VAL A 359 2.05 -13.90 0.12
N PRO A 360 1.73 -12.71 -0.42
CA PRO A 360 2.70 -11.67 -0.74
C PRO A 360 3.43 -11.18 0.51
N GLY A 361 4.74 -11.05 0.45
CA GLY A 361 5.57 -10.55 1.54
C GLY A 361 5.28 -9.10 1.92
N ASP A 362 4.77 -8.30 0.98
CA ASP A 362 4.27 -6.94 1.24
C ASP A 362 3.25 -6.91 2.40
N ALA A 363 2.42 -7.95 2.55
CA ALA A 363 1.46 -8.05 3.66
C ALA A 363 2.13 -8.19 5.04
N PHE A 364 3.39 -8.64 5.07
CA PHE A 364 4.22 -8.81 6.26
C PHE A 364 5.35 -7.78 6.33
N MET A 365 5.25 -6.67 5.59
CA MET A 365 6.28 -5.62 5.52
C MET A 365 7.62 -6.12 4.96
N ALA A 366 7.56 -7.08 4.01
CA ALA A 366 8.70 -7.73 3.37
C ALA A 366 8.53 -7.76 1.83
N PRO A 367 8.72 -6.63 1.13
CA PRO A 367 8.35 -6.47 -0.28
C PRO A 367 9.16 -7.33 -1.26
N GLU A 368 10.21 -8.01 -0.79
CA GLU A 368 11.09 -8.85 -1.61
C GLU A 368 10.79 -10.35 -1.45
N HIS A 369 9.81 -10.73 -0.62
CA HIS A 369 9.58 -12.11 -0.21
C HIS A 369 8.15 -12.57 -0.50
N ILE A 370 7.91 -13.88 -0.48
CA ILE A 370 6.57 -14.46 -0.35
C ILE A 370 6.57 -15.42 0.82
N ARG A 371 5.42 -15.63 1.46
CA ARG A 371 5.27 -16.65 2.50
C ARG A 371 4.64 -17.92 1.93
N ILE A 372 5.29 -19.04 2.19
CA ILE A 372 4.84 -20.40 1.88
C ILE A 372 4.55 -21.13 3.20
N SER A 373 3.31 -21.58 3.39
CA SER A 373 2.96 -22.52 4.45
C SER A 373 3.20 -23.94 3.97
N PHE A 374 3.91 -24.75 4.78
CA PHE A 374 4.09 -26.18 4.52
C PHE A 374 3.22 -27.07 5.42
N ALA A 375 2.13 -26.50 5.93
CA ALA A 375 1.08 -27.25 6.61
C ALA A 375 0.08 -27.87 5.65
N THR A 376 0.60 -28.76 4.81
CA THR A 376 -0.16 -29.56 3.85
C THR A 376 0.60 -30.86 3.55
N SER A 377 -0.01 -31.77 2.80
CA SER A 377 0.60 -33.07 2.51
C SER A 377 1.87 -32.93 1.68
N GLU A 378 2.81 -33.88 1.82
CA GLU A 378 4.04 -33.92 1.02
C GLU A 378 3.77 -33.91 -0.48
N GLU A 379 2.70 -34.56 -0.93
CA GLU A 379 2.27 -34.58 -2.33
C GLU A 379 1.94 -33.18 -2.83
N ARG A 380 1.14 -32.41 -2.07
CA ARG A 380 0.81 -31.01 -2.40
C ARG A 380 2.03 -30.10 -2.30
N ILE A 381 2.95 -30.37 -1.39
CA ILE A 381 4.23 -29.66 -1.31
C ILE A 381 5.04 -29.88 -2.59
N ARG A 382 5.26 -31.13 -3.01
CA ARG A 382 6.02 -31.46 -4.24
C ARG A 382 5.38 -30.83 -5.47
N GLU A 383 4.05 -30.94 -5.59
CA GLU A 383 3.32 -30.35 -6.70
C GLU A 383 3.42 -28.82 -6.70
N GLY A 384 3.23 -28.16 -5.56
CA GLY A 384 3.34 -26.71 -5.47
C GLY A 384 4.74 -26.18 -5.76
N LEU A 385 5.79 -26.88 -5.32
CA LEU A 385 7.18 -26.52 -5.64
C LEU A 385 7.48 -26.70 -7.13
N LYS A 386 6.96 -27.77 -7.75
CA LYS A 386 7.04 -27.96 -9.20
C LYS A 386 6.34 -26.83 -9.95
N ARG A 387 5.10 -26.49 -9.58
CA ARG A 387 4.33 -25.39 -10.20
C ARG A 387 5.00 -24.04 -10.02
N LEU A 388 5.58 -23.80 -8.84
CA LEU A 388 6.35 -22.59 -8.55
C LEU A 388 7.57 -22.49 -9.49
N SER A 389 8.38 -23.56 -9.57
CA SER A 389 9.53 -23.62 -10.46
C SER A 389 9.16 -23.39 -11.92
N ASP A 390 8.15 -24.12 -12.42
CA ASP A 390 7.68 -24.04 -13.80
C ASP A 390 7.13 -22.64 -14.15
N ALA A 391 6.44 -21.98 -13.21
CA ALA A 391 5.90 -20.65 -13.42
C ALA A 391 7.01 -19.59 -13.40
N LEU A 392 7.89 -19.61 -12.40
CA LEU A 392 8.98 -18.65 -12.30
C LEU A 392 9.93 -18.73 -13.52
N ALA A 393 10.12 -19.92 -14.09
CA ALA A 393 10.90 -20.12 -15.31
C ALA A 393 10.27 -19.49 -16.58
N LYS A 394 8.95 -19.22 -16.56
CA LYS A 394 8.24 -18.56 -17.68
C LYS A 394 8.28 -17.03 -17.58
N LEU A 395 8.78 -16.46 -16.48
CA LEU A 395 8.93 -15.02 -16.36
C LEU A 395 10.10 -14.56 -17.23
N GLU A 396 9.79 -13.71 -18.19
CA GLU A 396 10.77 -13.13 -19.10
C GLU A 396 11.31 -11.83 -18.50
N GLU A 397 12.59 -11.53 -18.75
CA GLU A 397 13.04 -10.15 -18.63
C GLU A 397 12.11 -9.30 -19.49
N PRO A 398 11.64 -8.14 -18.99
CA PRO A 398 10.82 -7.25 -19.79
C PRO A 398 11.56 -7.06 -21.10
N LYS A 399 10.95 -7.46 -22.22
CA LYS A 399 11.59 -7.24 -23.51
C LYS A 399 11.83 -5.75 -23.55
N ARG A 400 13.11 -5.34 -23.51
CA ARG A 400 13.52 -4.00 -23.92
C ARG A 400 13.10 -3.92 -25.36
N THR A 401 11.85 -3.53 -25.52
CA THR A 401 11.15 -3.55 -26.77
C THR A 401 11.96 -2.58 -27.62
N ARG A 402 12.35 -3.03 -28.81
CA ARG A 402 12.57 -2.11 -29.94
C ARG A 402 11.50 -1.02 -29.81
N PRO A 403 11.84 0.27 -29.93
CA PRO A 403 10.89 1.35 -29.73
C PRO A 403 9.58 0.95 -30.39
N ARG A 404 8.57 0.68 -29.55
CA ARG A 404 7.21 0.45 -30.02
C ARG A 404 6.92 1.67 -30.87
N VAL A 405 6.50 1.50 -32.12
CA VAL A 405 5.99 2.63 -32.90
C VAL A 405 4.86 3.20 -32.07
N LEU A 406 5.12 4.32 -31.40
CA LEU A 406 4.13 4.97 -30.56
C LEU A 406 3.15 5.58 -31.54
N ASN A 407 1.91 5.14 -31.47
CA ASN A 407 0.83 5.66 -32.29
C ASN A 407 0.58 7.11 -31.86
N ASN A 408 1.34 8.04 -32.42
CA ASN A 408 1.15 9.46 -32.25
C ASN A 408 -0.20 9.84 -32.88
N VAL A 409 -0.92 10.77 -32.25
CA VAL A 409 -2.30 11.09 -32.67
C VAL A 409 -2.46 12.58 -32.86
N ILE A 410 -3.10 12.97 -33.96
CA ILE A 410 -3.70 14.29 -34.14
C ILE A 410 -5.18 14.19 -33.83
N THR A 411 -5.63 14.92 -32.81
CA THR A 411 -7.02 14.91 -32.35
C THR A 411 -7.81 16.04 -33.01
N LYS A 412 -9.03 15.76 -33.49
CA LYS A 412 -9.94 16.77 -34.06
C LYS A 412 -10.27 17.89 -33.07
N VAL A 413 -10.60 17.52 -31.84
CA VAL A 413 -10.69 18.43 -30.70
C VAL A 413 -9.36 18.34 -29.97
N ASN A 414 -8.59 19.42 -29.95
CA ASN A 414 -7.22 19.46 -29.41
C ASN A 414 -7.06 20.41 -28.22
N ASP A 415 -8.16 20.70 -27.55
CA ASP A 415 -8.22 21.56 -26.37
C ASP A 415 -9.20 21.03 -25.33
N TYR A 416 -9.12 21.55 -24.11
CA TYR A 416 -10.02 21.17 -23.03
C TYR A 416 -11.44 21.70 -23.28
N LEU A 417 -12.42 20.85 -23.04
CA LEU A 417 -13.83 21.20 -23.00
C LEU A 417 -14.21 21.58 -21.57
N PRO A 418 -15.11 22.56 -21.37
CA PRO A 418 -15.70 22.83 -20.07
C PRO A 418 -16.36 21.57 -19.51
N VAL A 419 -16.04 21.24 -18.25
CA VAL A 419 -16.65 20.11 -17.55
C VAL A 419 -17.88 20.58 -16.81
N ARG A 420 -19.05 20.04 -17.15
CA ARG A 420 -20.30 20.37 -16.47
C ARG A 420 -20.56 19.42 -15.28
N PRO A 421 -20.90 19.93 -14.08
CA PRO A 421 -21.31 19.07 -12.97
C PRO A 421 -22.74 18.54 -13.20
N ILE A 422 -22.94 17.26 -12.93
CA ILE A 422 -24.24 16.57 -12.92
C ILE A 422 -24.70 16.46 -11.46
N ARG A 423 -25.79 17.15 -11.13
CA ARG A 423 -26.32 17.23 -9.76
C ARG A 423 -27.42 16.21 -9.50
N GLU A 424 -28.21 15.90 -10.53
CA GLU A 424 -29.36 15.00 -10.43
C GLU A 424 -29.01 13.58 -10.88
N LEU A 425 -29.44 12.59 -10.09
CA LEU A 425 -29.18 11.17 -10.38
C LEU A 425 -29.86 10.72 -11.68
N ALA A 426 -31.05 11.24 -11.97
CA ALA A 426 -31.81 10.93 -13.19
C ALA A 426 -31.05 11.36 -14.46
N GLU A 427 -30.46 12.55 -14.44
CA GLU A 427 -29.63 13.03 -15.54
C GLU A 427 -28.38 12.15 -15.73
N ARG A 428 -27.72 11.78 -14.63
CA ARG A 428 -26.56 10.86 -14.66
C ARG A 428 -26.94 9.52 -15.28
N ASN A 429 -28.07 8.94 -14.88
CA ASN A 429 -28.55 7.65 -15.40
C ASN A 429 -28.86 7.72 -16.90
N ALA A 430 -29.50 8.80 -17.37
CA ALA A 430 -29.77 8.99 -18.79
C ALA A 430 -28.47 9.05 -19.63
N LEU A 431 -27.45 9.75 -19.13
CA LEU A 431 -26.13 9.81 -19.77
C LEU A 431 -25.39 8.46 -19.74
N LEU A 432 -25.56 7.69 -18.67
CA LEU A 432 -25.01 6.34 -18.55
C LEU A 432 -25.64 5.40 -19.60
N GLU A 433 -26.95 5.36 -19.70
CA GLU A 433 -27.66 4.56 -20.70
C GLU A 433 -27.24 4.94 -22.13
N GLU A 434 -27.10 6.24 -22.40
CA GLU A 434 -26.60 6.70 -23.68
C GLU A 434 -25.15 6.26 -23.96
N ALA A 435 -24.28 6.33 -22.94
CA ALA A 435 -22.89 5.91 -23.08
C ALA A 435 -22.76 4.42 -23.32
N GLU A 436 -23.52 3.60 -22.58
CA GLU A 436 -23.52 2.14 -22.74
C GLU A 436 -24.07 1.72 -24.11
N ARG A 437 -25.11 2.38 -24.63
CA ARG A 437 -25.59 2.16 -26.01
C ARG A 437 -24.53 2.50 -27.07
N SER A 438 -23.67 3.48 -26.79
CA SER A 438 -22.62 3.93 -27.71
C SER A 438 -21.31 3.16 -27.56
N LEU A 439 -21.24 2.22 -26.61
CA LEU A 439 -20.06 1.41 -26.31
C LEU A 439 -20.40 -0.10 -26.40
N PRO A 440 -20.74 -0.61 -27.59
CA PRO A 440 -21.03 -2.03 -27.75
C PRO A 440 -19.78 -2.89 -27.48
N ALA A 441 -20.01 -4.14 -27.07
CA ALA A 441 -18.97 -5.04 -26.56
C ALA A 441 -17.82 -5.32 -27.55
N ASP A 442 -18.07 -5.19 -28.85
CA ASP A 442 -17.10 -5.40 -29.94
C ASP A 442 -16.12 -4.23 -30.12
N SER A 443 -16.47 -3.03 -29.65
CA SER A 443 -15.62 -1.83 -29.72
C SER A 443 -15.18 -1.31 -28.34
N LEU A 444 -15.69 -1.89 -27.26
CA LEU A 444 -15.43 -1.45 -25.89
C LEU A 444 -14.04 -1.89 -25.38
N PHE A 445 -13.21 -0.90 -25.09
CA PHE A 445 -12.00 -1.02 -24.28
C PHE A 445 -12.30 -0.68 -22.82
N VAL A 446 -11.93 -1.58 -21.90
CA VAL A 446 -12.02 -1.37 -20.46
C VAL A 446 -10.64 -1.45 -19.84
N TRP A 447 -10.29 -0.48 -19.00
CA TRP A 447 -9.02 -0.53 -18.27
C TRP A 447 -9.11 0.13 -16.90
N ASN A 448 -8.51 -0.51 -15.89
CA ASN A 448 -8.51 -0.04 -14.51
C ASN A 448 -7.18 0.64 -14.17
N ALA A 449 -7.21 1.96 -13.94
CA ALA A 449 -6.09 2.76 -13.49
C ALA A 449 -6.01 2.79 -11.97
N LEU A 450 -4.80 2.70 -11.40
CA LEU A 450 -4.53 3.09 -10.03
C LEU A 450 -4.03 4.55 -10.02
N VAL A 451 -4.83 5.45 -9.45
CA VAL A 451 -4.56 6.88 -9.34
C VAL A 451 -4.68 7.28 -7.88
N GLY A 452 -3.55 7.57 -7.21
CA GLY A 452 -3.56 8.03 -5.82
C GLY A 452 -4.10 7.01 -4.80
N GLY A 453 -4.10 5.72 -5.14
CA GLY A 453 -4.72 4.65 -4.34
C GLY A 453 -6.18 4.36 -4.70
N VAL A 454 -6.75 5.10 -5.66
CA VAL A 454 -8.12 4.93 -6.16
C VAL A 454 -8.11 4.22 -7.49
N VAL A 455 -9.05 3.30 -7.69
CA VAL A 455 -9.22 2.59 -8.95
C VAL A 455 -10.22 3.34 -9.83
N VAL A 456 -9.71 3.96 -10.90
CA VAL A 456 -10.51 4.66 -11.92
C VAL A 456 -10.58 3.79 -13.17
N GLN A 457 -11.78 3.37 -13.56
CA GLN A 457 -11.98 2.58 -14.77
C GLN A 457 -12.26 3.49 -15.96
N LEU A 458 -11.51 3.32 -17.05
CA LEU A 458 -11.86 3.87 -18.34
C LEU A 458 -12.72 2.86 -19.11
N ARG A 459 -13.81 3.34 -19.71
CA ARG A 459 -14.60 2.65 -20.73
C ARG A 459 -14.63 3.51 -21.98
N THR A 460 -14.13 3.01 -23.10
CA THR A 460 -14.02 3.80 -24.34
C THR A 460 -14.13 2.93 -25.58
N ASN A 461 -14.61 3.48 -26.68
CA ASN A 461 -14.52 2.88 -28.02
C ASN A 461 -13.35 3.45 -28.85
N SER A 462 -12.48 4.27 -28.25
CA SER A 462 -11.30 4.83 -28.90
C SER A 462 -10.05 4.01 -28.56
N PRO A 463 -9.44 3.31 -29.54
CA PRO A 463 -8.21 2.55 -29.32
C PRO A 463 -7.06 3.42 -28.81
N HIS A 464 -6.97 4.67 -29.29
CA HIS A 464 -5.91 5.58 -28.91
C HIS A 464 -6.08 6.15 -27.50
N LEU A 465 -7.32 6.38 -27.03
CA LEU A 465 -7.58 6.73 -25.64
C LEU A 465 -7.25 5.57 -24.71
N ALA A 466 -7.61 4.33 -25.09
CA ALA A 466 -7.25 3.14 -24.32
C ALA A 466 -5.72 3.00 -24.19
N ASP A 467 -5.00 3.10 -25.31
CA ASP A 467 -3.53 3.06 -25.33
C ASP A 467 -2.90 4.22 -24.53
N PHE A 468 -3.47 5.44 -24.62
CA PHE A 468 -3.02 6.57 -23.79
C PHE A 468 -3.17 6.26 -22.31
N PHE A 469 -4.33 5.78 -21.90
CA PHE A 469 -4.66 5.58 -20.49
C PHE A 469 -3.81 4.47 -19.85
N GLN A 470 -3.53 3.40 -20.60
CA GLN A 470 -2.60 2.33 -20.23
C GLN A 470 -1.14 2.82 -20.07
N GLU A 471 -0.71 3.74 -20.94
CA GLU A 471 0.64 4.31 -20.88
C GLU A 471 0.79 5.35 -19.76
N ASN A 472 -0.27 6.11 -19.45
CA ASN A 472 -0.21 7.24 -18.53
C ASN A 472 -0.35 6.86 -17.06
N PHE A 473 -1.15 5.84 -16.75
CA PHE A 473 -1.46 5.46 -15.37
C PHE A 473 -0.90 4.08 -15.03
N TRP A 474 -0.85 3.76 -13.73
CA TRP A 474 -0.46 2.43 -13.28
C TRP A 474 -1.64 1.46 -13.44
N PRO A 475 -1.44 0.24 -13.94
CA PRO A 475 -2.50 -0.76 -13.94
C PRO A 475 -2.90 -1.06 -12.49
N SER A 476 -4.20 -1.12 -12.26
CA SER A 476 -4.71 -1.63 -11.00
C SER A 476 -4.43 -3.13 -10.91
N PRO A 477 -3.95 -3.68 -9.78
CA PRO A 477 -3.78 -5.12 -9.58
C PRO A 477 -5.11 -5.90 -9.59
N LEU A 478 -6.24 -5.22 -9.82
CA LEU A 478 -7.59 -5.77 -9.87
C LEU A 478 -7.99 -6.17 -11.30
N GLU A 479 -7.54 -7.33 -11.74
CA GLU A 479 -8.34 -8.14 -12.67
C GLU A 479 -9.19 -9.11 -11.83
N GLY A 480 -10.33 -8.64 -11.29
CA GLY A 480 -11.35 -9.54 -10.68
C GLY A 480 -12.04 -9.12 -9.37
N GLY A 481 -12.29 -7.82 -9.11
CA GLY A 481 -13.20 -7.29 -8.06
C GLY A 481 -12.52 -6.34 -7.05
N PRO A 482 -13.24 -5.49 -6.26
CA PRO A 482 -14.65 -5.05 -6.33
C PRO A 482 -14.86 -4.00 -7.45
N GLU A 483 -16.06 -3.42 -7.54
CA GLU A 483 -16.38 -2.35 -8.51
C GLU A 483 -15.33 -1.22 -8.48
N PRO A 484 -15.03 -0.60 -9.63
CA PRO A 484 -14.13 0.55 -9.65
C PRO A 484 -14.68 1.67 -8.76
N HIS A 485 -13.79 2.40 -8.10
CA HIS A 485 -14.19 3.52 -7.24
C HIS A 485 -14.74 4.70 -8.06
N ALA A 486 -14.31 4.82 -9.32
CA ALA A 486 -14.79 5.81 -10.26
C ALA A 486 -14.76 5.25 -11.68
N VAL A 487 -15.65 5.73 -12.55
CA VAL A 487 -15.72 5.30 -13.95
C VAL A 487 -15.72 6.51 -14.88
N VAL A 488 -14.88 6.48 -15.91
CA VAL A 488 -14.86 7.44 -17.01
C VAL A 488 -15.38 6.76 -18.27
N TYR A 489 -16.52 7.21 -18.77
CA TYR A 489 -17.07 6.84 -20.07
C TYR A 489 -16.57 7.84 -21.11
N ALA A 490 -15.63 7.42 -21.94
CA ALA A 490 -15.09 8.24 -23.03
C ALA A 490 -15.56 7.69 -24.38
N VAL A 491 -16.65 8.25 -24.89
CA VAL A 491 -17.28 7.83 -26.14
C VAL A 491 -16.80 8.70 -27.29
N LYS A 492 -16.23 8.07 -28.30
CA LYS A 492 -15.86 8.69 -29.58
C LYS A 492 -16.98 8.46 -30.60
N GLU A 493 -17.31 9.49 -31.38
CA GLU A 493 -18.26 9.42 -32.50
C GLU A 493 -19.69 8.98 -32.12
N ALA A 494 -20.18 9.38 -30.94
CA ALA A 494 -21.58 9.29 -30.56
C ALA A 494 -22.46 10.09 -31.55
N PRO A 495 -23.42 9.44 -32.25
CA PRO A 495 -24.26 10.10 -33.23
C PRO A 495 -25.08 11.24 -32.64
N GLY A 496 -25.16 12.38 -33.36
CA GLY A 496 -26.00 13.52 -32.97
C GLY A 496 -25.51 14.33 -31.77
N ARG A 497 -24.30 14.06 -31.26
CA ARG A 497 -23.74 14.73 -30.08
C ARG A 497 -22.56 15.64 -30.42
N GLU A 498 -22.52 16.82 -29.82
CA GLU A 498 -21.34 17.70 -29.89
C GLU A 498 -20.28 17.29 -28.85
N PRO A 499 -18.99 17.59 -29.09
CA PRO A 499 -17.95 17.35 -28.10
C PRO A 499 -18.29 18.00 -26.75
N SER A 500 -18.37 17.18 -25.70
CA SER A 500 -18.79 17.64 -24.37
C SER A 500 -18.18 16.80 -23.25
N ALA A 501 -18.10 17.37 -22.05
CA ALA A 501 -17.64 16.67 -20.85
C ALA A 501 -18.55 16.97 -19.66
N ALA A 502 -18.87 15.96 -18.87
CA ALA A 502 -19.70 16.09 -17.67
C ALA A 502 -19.23 15.14 -16.57
N VAL A 503 -19.47 15.50 -15.31
CA VAL A 503 -19.03 14.70 -14.16
C VAL A 503 -20.08 14.69 -13.06
N SER A 504 -20.33 13.52 -12.48
CA SER A 504 -21.10 13.36 -11.25
C SER A 504 -20.17 12.93 -10.13
N PHE A 505 -19.90 13.82 -9.18
CA PHE A 505 -19.12 13.50 -7.99
C PHE A 505 -19.90 12.66 -6.97
N ALA A 506 -21.23 12.65 -7.06
CA ALA A 506 -22.09 11.84 -6.20
C ALA A 506 -21.98 10.34 -6.52
N THR A 507 -21.71 9.99 -7.77
CA THR A 507 -21.56 8.60 -8.24
C THR A 507 -20.19 8.30 -8.84
N ASP A 508 -19.24 9.21 -8.65
CA ASP A 508 -17.87 9.12 -9.16
C ASP A 508 -17.81 8.73 -10.65
N THR A 509 -18.70 9.32 -11.46
CA THR A 509 -18.86 9.00 -12.88
C THR A 509 -18.53 10.20 -13.75
N GLY A 510 -17.62 10.01 -14.70
CA GLY A 510 -17.25 11.01 -15.70
C GLY A 510 -17.72 10.59 -17.10
N PHE A 511 -18.15 11.56 -17.89
CA PHE A 511 -18.54 11.39 -19.28
C PHE A 511 -17.75 12.32 -20.17
N VAL A 512 -17.15 11.78 -21.23
CA VAL A 512 -16.40 12.51 -22.25
C VAL A 512 -16.94 12.05 -23.61
N TRP A 513 -17.47 12.99 -24.39
CA TRP A 513 -18.14 12.71 -25.65
C TRP A 513 -17.41 13.38 -26.81
N ASN A 514 -17.25 12.64 -27.91
CA ASN A 514 -16.78 13.12 -29.21
C ASN A 514 -15.47 13.91 -29.19
N THR A 515 -14.63 13.63 -28.19
CA THR A 515 -13.24 14.06 -28.12
C THR A 515 -12.36 12.87 -27.77
N ALA A 516 -11.22 12.79 -28.45
CA ALA A 516 -10.16 11.84 -28.15
C ALA A 516 -8.92 12.55 -27.57
N PHE A 517 -9.09 13.80 -27.12
CA PHE A 517 -8.03 14.57 -26.48
C PHE A 517 -7.63 13.93 -25.15
N TYR A 518 -6.39 13.45 -25.07
CA TYR A 518 -5.81 12.79 -23.90
C TYR A 518 -5.92 13.67 -22.67
N GLY A 519 -5.67 14.97 -22.82
CA GLY A 519 -5.81 15.94 -21.73
C GLY A 519 -7.19 15.92 -21.10
N GLN A 520 -8.26 15.80 -21.88
CA GLN A 520 -9.63 15.78 -21.35
C GLN A 520 -9.90 14.52 -20.53
N THR A 521 -9.57 13.35 -21.07
CA THR A 521 -9.79 12.06 -20.40
C THR A 521 -8.90 11.91 -19.17
N ARG A 522 -7.63 12.36 -19.27
CA ARG A 522 -6.68 12.46 -18.15
C ARG A 522 -7.27 13.26 -17.00
N GLU A 523 -7.71 14.47 -17.29
CA GLU A 523 -8.19 15.41 -16.28
C GLU A 523 -9.45 14.90 -15.61
N MET A 524 -10.36 14.28 -16.37
CA MET A 524 -11.55 13.63 -15.81
C MET A 524 -11.18 12.53 -14.80
N ALA A 525 -10.21 11.67 -15.15
CA ALA A 525 -9.75 10.61 -14.24
C ALA A 525 -9.07 11.17 -12.98
N LEU A 526 -8.25 12.21 -13.14
CA LEU A 526 -7.60 12.88 -12.01
C LEU A 526 -8.61 13.59 -11.09
N LEU A 527 -9.62 14.26 -11.65
CA LEU A 527 -10.69 14.93 -10.91
C LEU A 527 -11.51 13.95 -10.08
N LEU A 528 -11.93 12.83 -10.67
CA LEU A 528 -12.68 11.78 -9.97
C LEU A 528 -11.82 11.13 -8.88
N ALA A 529 -10.57 10.78 -9.17
CA ALA A 529 -9.66 10.24 -8.18
C ALA A 529 -9.42 11.23 -7.03
N ALA A 530 -9.23 12.51 -7.33
CA ALA A 530 -9.02 13.57 -6.35
C ALA A 530 -10.20 13.67 -5.38
N GLU A 531 -11.43 13.66 -5.88
CA GLU A 531 -12.63 13.70 -5.05
C GLU A 531 -12.73 12.46 -4.15
N VAL A 532 -12.51 11.25 -4.69
CA VAL A 532 -12.54 10.02 -3.90
C VAL A 532 -11.45 10.03 -2.81
N VAL A 533 -10.21 10.39 -3.16
CA VAL A 533 -9.11 10.48 -2.20
C VAL A 533 -9.39 11.55 -1.14
N ALA A 534 -9.95 12.70 -1.52
CA ALA A 534 -10.29 13.76 -0.59
C ALA A 534 -11.33 13.30 0.45
N ARG A 535 -12.33 12.51 0.04
CA ARG A 535 -13.35 11.95 0.94
C ARG A 535 -12.82 10.81 1.81
N THR A 536 -12.00 9.93 1.25
CA THR A 536 -11.61 8.66 1.91
C THR A 536 -10.30 8.74 2.69
N GLN A 537 -9.35 9.55 2.24
CA GLN A 537 -7.99 9.64 2.79
C GLN A 537 -7.67 11.04 3.33
N GLY A 538 -8.55 12.03 3.12
CA GLY A 538 -8.33 13.40 3.56
C GLY A 538 -7.16 14.11 2.85
N ALA A 539 -6.67 13.57 1.73
CA ALA A 539 -5.57 14.17 0.97
C ALA A 539 -6.07 15.28 0.03
N LEU A 540 -5.19 16.23 -0.28
CA LEU A 540 -5.49 17.36 -1.15
C LEU A 540 -4.99 17.06 -2.57
N TRP A 541 -5.79 17.36 -3.58
CA TRP A 541 -5.30 17.45 -4.95
C TRP A 541 -5.11 18.91 -5.34
N ALA A 542 -3.87 19.26 -5.67
CA ALA A 542 -3.51 20.62 -6.03
C ALA A 542 -3.18 20.72 -7.52
N HIS A 543 -3.84 21.64 -8.23
CA HIS A 543 -3.56 21.95 -9.63
C HIS A 543 -2.34 22.88 -9.74
N GLY A 544 -1.17 22.33 -9.42
CA GLY A 544 0.12 23.02 -9.41
C GLY A 544 1.22 22.11 -9.94
N ALA A 545 2.36 22.69 -10.29
CA ALA A 545 3.54 21.91 -10.61
C ALA A 545 4.30 21.56 -9.32
N ALA A 546 4.98 20.42 -9.28
CA ALA A 546 5.80 20.03 -8.15
C ALA A 546 7.21 19.62 -8.61
N VAL A 547 8.23 20.14 -7.92
CA VAL A 547 9.65 19.83 -8.17
C VAL A 547 10.37 19.49 -6.88
N ALA A 548 11.23 18.49 -6.91
CA ALA A 548 12.10 18.09 -5.80
C ALA A 548 13.50 18.65 -6.00
N LEU A 549 14.01 19.30 -4.95
CA LEU A 549 15.36 19.84 -4.85
C LEU A 549 16.06 19.13 -3.68
N GLY A 550 16.72 18.01 -3.97
CA GLY A 550 17.08 17.02 -2.95
C GLY A 550 15.83 16.32 -2.42
N GLU A 551 15.67 16.23 -1.11
CA GLU A 551 14.47 15.65 -0.45
C GLU A 551 13.32 16.66 -0.30
N ARG A 552 13.61 17.95 -0.53
CA ARG A 552 12.66 19.07 -0.40
C ARG A 552 11.81 19.23 -1.66
N GLY A 553 10.52 18.99 -1.53
CA GLY A 553 9.49 19.21 -2.54
C GLY A 553 8.94 20.64 -2.49
N VAL A 554 8.83 21.27 -3.65
CA VAL A 554 8.25 22.61 -3.82
C VAL A 554 7.01 22.51 -4.69
N LEU A 555 5.88 23.00 -4.18
CA LEU A 555 4.64 23.13 -4.93
C LEU A 555 4.56 24.54 -5.53
N VAL A 556 4.48 24.63 -6.86
CA VAL A 556 4.52 25.89 -7.61
C VAL A 556 3.19 26.14 -8.32
N PHE A 557 2.51 27.19 -7.89
CA PHE A 557 1.33 27.76 -8.53
C PHE A 557 1.71 28.93 -9.43
N GLY A 558 0.97 29.11 -10.52
CA GLY A 558 1.18 30.23 -11.43
C GLY A 558 0.14 30.26 -12.53
N ALA A 559 -0.37 31.45 -12.83
CA ALA A 559 -1.32 31.68 -13.91
C ALA A 559 -0.65 31.46 -15.29
N PRO A 560 -1.43 31.30 -16.37
CA PRO A 560 -0.88 31.33 -17.73
C PRO A 560 0.01 32.56 -17.94
N GLY A 561 1.22 32.37 -18.46
CA GLY A 561 2.19 33.45 -18.67
C GLY A 561 3.08 33.81 -17.47
N SER A 562 2.90 33.18 -16.30
CA SER A 562 3.71 33.41 -15.08
C SER A 562 5.17 32.98 -15.13
N GLY A 563 5.67 32.49 -16.27
CA GLY A 563 7.03 31.93 -16.35
C GLY A 563 7.22 30.58 -15.65
N ARG A 564 6.17 29.96 -15.06
CA ARG A 564 6.25 28.67 -14.32
C ARG A 564 7.06 27.59 -15.03
N THR A 565 6.80 27.37 -16.32
CA THR A 565 7.53 26.36 -17.11
C THR A 565 9.01 26.70 -17.25
N ALA A 566 9.36 27.97 -17.42
CA ALA A 566 10.74 28.42 -17.54
C ALA A 566 11.51 28.23 -16.22
N LEU A 567 10.91 28.62 -15.08
CA LEU A 567 11.49 28.39 -13.76
C LEU A 567 11.75 26.90 -13.49
N LEU A 568 10.76 26.04 -13.74
CA LEU A 568 10.92 24.60 -13.52
C LEU A 568 12.01 24.02 -14.42
N ALA A 569 12.03 24.40 -15.70
CA ALA A 569 13.08 23.97 -16.63
C ALA A 569 14.48 24.43 -16.18
N GLN A 570 14.60 25.65 -15.65
CA GLN A 570 15.85 26.17 -15.09
C GLN A 570 16.33 25.33 -13.90
N LEU A 571 15.44 25.01 -12.95
CA LEU A 571 15.75 24.17 -11.79
C LEU A 571 16.22 22.77 -12.20
N LEU A 572 15.57 22.18 -13.23
CA LEU A 572 15.95 20.89 -13.79
C LEU A 572 17.34 20.94 -14.45
N ARG A 573 17.66 22.02 -15.17
CA ARG A 573 18.89 22.14 -15.96
C ARG A 573 20.13 22.39 -15.11
N GLU A 574 20.06 23.29 -14.13
CA GLU A 574 21.25 23.84 -13.46
C GLU A 574 21.31 23.54 -11.96
N HIS A 575 20.26 22.99 -11.36
CA HIS A 575 20.15 22.82 -9.91
C HIS A 575 19.74 21.42 -9.46
N GLY A 576 19.85 20.42 -10.34
CA GLY A 576 19.52 19.02 -10.01
C GLY A 576 18.04 18.81 -9.64
N GLY A 577 17.16 19.72 -10.06
CA GLY A 577 15.73 19.64 -9.81
C GLY A 577 15.10 18.43 -10.50
N ARG A 578 14.17 17.77 -9.80
CA ARG A 578 13.48 16.57 -10.26
C ARG A 578 11.99 16.85 -10.36
N LEU A 579 11.41 16.83 -11.55
CA LEU A 579 9.99 17.14 -11.73
C LEU A 579 9.12 15.97 -11.24
N LEU A 580 8.24 16.21 -10.27
CA LEU A 580 7.25 15.23 -9.81
C LEU A 580 5.97 15.32 -10.64
N ALA A 581 5.51 16.54 -10.90
CA ALA A 581 4.28 16.82 -11.64
C ALA A 581 4.35 18.19 -12.33
N ALA A 582 3.68 18.32 -13.48
CA ALA A 582 3.68 19.57 -14.26
C ALA A 582 2.47 20.48 -13.98
N ASP A 583 1.36 19.90 -13.54
CA ASP A 583 0.09 20.59 -13.33
C ASP A 583 -0.89 19.91 -12.35
N GLY A 584 -0.58 18.74 -11.78
CA GLY A 584 -1.42 18.09 -10.77
C GLY A 584 -0.61 17.25 -9.80
N VAL A 585 -0.69 17.56 -8.50
CA VAL A 585 0.01 16.84 -7.43
C VAL A 585 -0.99 16.38 -6.38
N LEU A 586 -0.77 15.19 -5.84
CA LEU A 586 -1.47 14.76 -4.63
C LEU A 586 -0.64 15.12 -3.41
N VAL A 587 -1.26 15.79 -2.46
CA VAL A 587 -0.66 16.24 -1.21
C VAL A 587 -1.22 15.38 -0.09
N ARG A 588 -0.39 14.51 0.46
CA ARG A 588 -0.73 13.59 1.56
C ARG A 588 -0.26 14.17 2.88
N PHE A 589 -1.16 14.25 3.85
CA PHE A 589 -0.85 14.78 5.17
C PHE A 589 -0.45 13.63 6.09
N GLY A 590 0.86 13.44 6.31
CA GLY A 590 1.38 12.49 7.28
C GLY A 590 1.50 13.09 8.69
N PRO A 591 1.72 12.25 9.72
CA PRO A 591 1.93 12.72 11.09
C PRO A 591 3.28 13.44 11.27
N ARG A 592 4.29 13.07 10.48
CA ARG A 592 5.64 13.67 10.53
C ARG A 592 5.84 14.78 9.49
N ALA A 593 5.30 14.60 8.29
CA ALA A 593 5.45 15.58 7.22
C ALA A 593 4.32 15.49 6.18
N THR A 594 4.13 16.59 5.45
CA THR A 594 3.30 16.59 4.24
C THR A 594 4.13 16.09 3.06
N VAL A 595 3.56 15.18 2.26
CA VAL A 595 4.23 14.58 1.10
C VAL A 595 3.55 15.01 -0.18
N LEU A 596 4.35 15.44 -1.16
CA LEU A 596 3.95 15.69 -2.53
C LEU A 596 4.13 14.41 -3.35
N ASP A 597 3.08 13.94 -4.01
CA ASP A 597 3.01 12.64 -4.69
C ASP A 597 2.56 12.81 -6.15
N GLY A 598 3.38 12.33 -7.07
CA GLY A 598 3.09 12.27 -8.50
C GLY A 598 2.13 11.13 -8.82
N LEU A 599 0.93 11.49 -9.32
CA LEU A 599 -0.15 10.52 -9.56
C LEU A 599 -0.02 9.75 -10.87
N GLU A 600 0.74 10.29 -11.81
CA GLU A 600 0.88 9.74 -13.15
C GLU A 600 2.15 8.89 -13.27
N ARG A 601 2.07 7.85 -14.10
CA ARG A 601 3.24 7.06 -14.48
C ARG A 601 4.14 7.84 -15.43
N LYS A 602 3.56 8.60 -16.36
CA LYS A 602 4.29 9.45 -17.31
C LYS A 602 3.84 10.90 -17.15
N LEU A 603 4.78 11.82 -17.21
CA LEU A 603 4.53 13.25 -17.21
C LEU A 603 3.88 13.65 -18.54
N TYR A 604 2.71 14.27 -18.49
CA TYR A 604 2.02 14.80 -19.66
C TYR A 604 2.39 16.28 -19.89
N LEU A 605 3.46 16.52 -20.65
CA LEU A 605 4.07 17.84 -20.84
C LEU A 605 3.62 18.50 -22.14
N LYS A 606 3.42 19.83 -22.13
CA LYS A 606 3.18 20.64 -23.33
C LYS A 606 4.46 20.76 -24.17
N ALA A 607 4.33 20.77 -25.50
CA ALA A 607 5.43 20.94 -26.44
C ALA A 607 6.32 22.16 -26.11
N LYS A 608 5.72 23.24 -25.59
CA LYS A 608 6.43 24.45 -25.16
C LYS A 608 7.55 24.23 -24.13
N TRP A 609 7.55 23.11 -23.40
CA TRP A 609 8.65 22.77 -22.48
C TRP A 609 9.99 22.69 -23.22
N THR A 610 10.00 22.26 -24.49
CA THR A 610 11.21 22.21 -25.32
C THR A 610 11.89 23.56 -25.53
N ARG A 611 11.15 24.67 -25.46
CA ARG A 611 11.72 26.02 -25.59
C ARG A 611 12.66 26.35 -24.43
N HIS A 612 12.38 25.81 -23.25
CA HIS A 612 13.18 26.03 -22.04
C HIS A 612 14.09 24.84 -21.71
N LEU A 613 13.76 23.65 -22.20
CA LEU A 613 14.53 22.44 -22.04
C LEU A 613 14.70 21.71 -23.40
N PRO A 614 15.57 22.21 -24.30
CA PRO A 614 15.72 21.66 -25.65
C PRO A 614 16.12 20.18 -25.67
N THR A 615 16.79 19.71 -24.62
CA THR A 615 17.19 18.30 -24.44
C THR A 615 16.01 17.32 -24.41
N LEU A 616 14.76 17.79 -24.28
CA LEU A 616 13.57 16.95 -24.38
C LEU A 616 13.37 16.36 -25.78
N SER A 617 13.88 16.99 -26.83
CA SER A 617 13.73 16.52 -28.22
C SER A 617 14.29 15.11 -28.44
N ARG A 618 15.36 14.75 -27.72
CA ARG A 618 15.98 13.41 -27.78
C ARG A 618 15.06 12.27 -27.33
N PHE A 619 13.92 12.60 -26.72
CA PHE A 619 12.95 11.62 -26.25
C PHE A 619 11.77 11.44 -27.20
N PHE A 620 11.64 12.23 -28.26
CA PHE A 620 10.46 12.20 -29.15
C PHE A 620 10.23 10.84 -29.79
N ASP A 621 11.28 10.15 -30.20
CA ASP A 621 11.18 8.83 -30.85
C ASP A 621 10.72 7.71 -29.90
N ARG A 622 10.73 7.97 -28.59
CA ARG A 622 10.34 7.03 -27.55
C ARG A 622 9.23 7.56 -26.63
N ALA A 623 8.74 8.78 -26.89
CA ALA A 623 7.67 9.43 -26.15
C ALA A 623 6.38 9.32 -26.94
N LYS A 624 5.26 9.11 -26.26
CA LYS A 624 3.96 9.17 -26.94
C LYS A 624 3.61 10.63 -27.15
N LEU A 625 3.41 11.01 -28.42
CA LEU A 625 3.15 12.38 -28.82
C LEU A 625 1.67 12.55 -29.19
N GLU A 626 1.10 13.67 -28.80
CA GLU A 626 -0.27 14.04 -29.15
C GLU A 626 -0.26 15.46 -29.74
N ASN A 627 -0.95 15.66 -30.86
CA ASN A 627 -1.03 16.94 -31.56
C ASN A 627 0.35 17.53 -31.93
N MET A 628 1.31 16.65 -32.24
CA MET A 628 2.65 17.01 -32.69
C MET A 628 2.80 16.65 -34.17
N ALA A 629 3.31 17.57 -34.99
CA ALA A 629 3.56 17.35 -36.41
C ALA A 629 4.83 16.51 -36.57
N THR A 630 4.66 15.20 -36.74
CA THR A 630 5.76 14.21 -36.88
C THR A 630 6.10 13.87 -38.33
N GLU A 631 5.32 14.37 -39.29
CA GLU A 631 5.55 14.18 -40.72
C GLU A 631 5.14 15.44 -41.49
N ARG A 632 5.72 15.65 -42.67
CA ARG A 632 5.56 16.91 -43.42
C ARG A 632 4.10 17.24 -43.72
N ALA A 633 3.27 16.23 -43.98
CA ALA A 633 1.84 16.39 -44.23
C ALA A 633 1.06 16.99 -43.04
N LEU A 634 1.58 16.87 -41.82
CA LEU A 634 0.99 17.44 -40.61
C LEU A 634 1.54 18.84 -40.27
N CYS A 635 2.55 19.32 -40.98
CA CYS A 635 3.13 20.63 -40.75
C CYS A 635 2.31 21.71 -41.44
N THR A 636 1.66 22.57 -40.66
CA THR A 636 0.86 23.71 -41.16
C THR A 636 1.64 25.03 -41.23
N VAL A 637 2.92 25.02 -40.86
CA VAL A 637 3.78 26.21 -40.85
C VAL A 637 4.43 26.39 -42.21
N ASP A 638 4.32 27.62 -42.74
CA ASP A 638 5.15 28.10 -43.83
C ASP A 638 6.52 28.50 -43.26
N HIS A 639 7.57 27.78 -43.66
CA HIS A 639 8.93 28.01 -43.20
C HIS A 639 9.69 29.04 -44.06
N GLY A 640 9.04 29.59 -45.11
CA GLY A 640 9.66 30.53 -46.03
C GLY A 640 10.82 29.89 -46.79
N GLU A 641 11.98 30.56 -46.79
CA GLU A 641 13.21 30.05 -47.42
C GLU A 641 13.92 28.94 -46.62
N ARG A 642 13.45 28.62 -45.40
CA ARG A 642 14.02 27.53 -44.58
C ARG A 642 13.29 26.22 -44.87
N ASP A 643 14.04 25.12 -44.94
CA ASP A 643 13.46 23.79 -45.00
C ASP A 643 12.71 23.45 -43.70
N CYS A 644 11.63 22.67 -43.79
CA CYS A 644 10.95 22.19 -42.60
C CYS A 644 11.91 21.31 -41.79
N PRO A 645 11.95 21.42 -40.45
CA PRO A 645 12.78 20.54 -39.63
C PRO A 645 12.56 19.04 -39.91
N LEU A 646 11.33 18.66 -40.29
CA LEU A 646 10.99 17.29 -40.66
C LEU A 646 11.68 16.82 -41.95
N ASP A 647 11.83 17.72 -42.93
CA ASP A 647 12.53 17.42 -44.19
C ASP A 647 14.05 17.28 -43.93
N LEU A 648 14.55 17.89 -42.85
CA LEU A 648 15.93 17.77 -42.36
C LEU A 648 16.12 16.57 -41.40
N GLY A 649 15.12 15.70 -41.25
CA GLY A 649 15.20 14.49 -40.42
C GLY A 649 14.95 14.70 -38.93
N ALA A 650 14.45 15.87 -38.50
CA ALA A 650 13.98 16.04 -37.13
C ALA A 650 12.73 15.19 -36.90
N PRO A 651 12.52 14.66 -35.68
CA PRO A 651 11.37 13.79 -35.39
C PRO A 651 10.03 14.56 -35.27
N VAL A 652 10.07 15.88 -35.06
CA VAL A 652 8.89 16.73 -34.91
C VAL A 652 9.18 18.14 -35.43
N CYS A 653 8.24 18.75 -36.16
CA CYS A 653 8.21 20.20 -36.36
C CYS A 653 7.58 20.89 -35.13
N LEU A 654 8.41 21.42 -34.23
CA LEU A 654 7.94 22.10 -33.01
C LEU A 654 7.13 23.36 -33.29
N GLU A 655 7.43 24.07 -34.38
CA GLU A 655 6.70 25.27 -34.80
C GLU A 655 5.24 24.94 -35.17
N ALA A 656 5.02 23.83 -35.86
CA ALA A 656 3.68 23.34 -36.21
C ALA A 656 2.97 22.62 -35.05
N SER A 657 3.61 22.48 -33.89
CA SER A 657 3.12 21.68 -32.75
C SER A 657 2.76 22.53 -31.53
N ALA A 658 2.22 23.74 -31.74
CA ALA A 658 1.94 24.68 -30.65
C ALA A 658 1.02 24.10 -29.54
N LYS A 659 0.04 23.26 -29.92
CA LYS A 659 -0.86 22.53 -29.00
C LYS A 659 -0.36 21.13 -28.64
N GLY A 660 0.81 20.75 -29.13
CA GLY A 660 1.36 19.43 -28.96
C GLY A 660 1.68 19.11 -27.50
N ARG A 661 1.65 17.81 -27.20
CA ARG A 661 1.96 17.25 -25.89
C ARG A 661 2.85 16.03 -26.07
N MET A 662 3.63 15.75 -25.04
CA MET A 662 4.48 14.57 -24.95
C MET A 662 4.27 13.89 -23.60
N MET A 663 4.25 12.57 -23.62
CA MET A 663 4.26 11.74 -22.43
C MET A 663 5.67 11.23 -22.17
N LEU A 664 6.27 11.66 -21.06
CA LEU A 664 7.64 11.33 -20.70
C LEU A 664 7.69 10.53 -19.41
N ASP A 665 8.53 9.50 -19.37
CA ASP A 665 8.83 8.84 -18.11
C ASP A 665 9.60 9.84 -17.20
N PRO A 666 9.14 10.11 -15.97
CA PRO A 666 9.80 11.06 -15.08
C PRO A 666 11.26 10.69 -14.82
N PHE A 667 11.62 9.40 -14.82
CA PHE A 667 13.00 8.95 -14.60
C PHE A 667 13.94 9.34 -15.74
N TRP A 668 13.44 9.62 -16.95
CA TRP A 668 14.27 10.14 -18.05
C TRP A 668 14.77 11.57 -17.78
N LEU A 669 14.14 12.27 -16.85
CA LEU A 669 14.53 13.60 -16.38
C LEU A 669 15.23 13.55 -15.02
N GLY A 670 15.66 12.36 -14.57
CA GLY A 670 16.20 12.16 -13.23
C GLY A 670 15.14 12.28 -12.12
N GLY A 671 13.85 12.23 -12.47
CA GLY A 671 12.71 12.48 -11.59
C GLY A 671 12.56 11.50 -10.42
N THR A 672 11.81 11.93 -9.40
CA THR A 672 11.30 11.09 -8.31
C THR A 672 9.77 11.10 -8.35
N ARG A 673 9.11 10.17 -7.65
CA ARG A 673 7.64 10.17 -7.52
C ARG A 673 7.13 10.97 -6.34
N GLN A 674 7.95 11.09 -5.29
CA GLN A 674 7.55 11.70 -4.03
C GLN A 674 8.66 12.59 -3.47
N ALA A 675 8.24 13.60 -2.73
CA ALA A 675 9.12 14.48 -1.97
C ALA A 675 8.38 15.08 -0.78
N GLU A 676 9.10 15.40 0.28
CA GLU A 676 8.54 16.07 1.45
C GLU A 676 8.27 17.54 1.14
N ALA A 677 7.05 18.03 1.38
CA ALA A 677 6.67 19.39 1.06
C ALA A 677 7.42 20.40 1.96
N ALA A 678 8.32 21.17 1.35
CA ALA A 678 9.13 22.18 2.02
C ALA A 678 8.60 23.62 1.79
N ALA A 679 8.03 23.90 0.62
CA ALA A 679 7.49 25.22 0.31
C ALA A 679 6.33 25.18 -0.69
N VAL A 680 5.44 26.17 -0.57
CA VAL A 680 4.43 26.53 -1.57
C VAL A 680 4.79 27.87 -2.17
N VAL A 681 4.85 27.96 -3.50
CA VAL A 681 5.29 29.15 -4.24
C VAL A 681 4.21 29.59 -5.19
N PHE A 682 3.87 30.88 -5.14
CA PHE A 682 2.94 31.53 -6.06
C PHE A 682 3.71 32.47 -6.98
N LEU A 683 3.70 32.18 -8.28
CA LEU A 683 4.29 33.03 -9.30
C LEU A 683 3.27 34.08 -9.76
N ALA A 684 3.55 35.35 -9.48
CA ALA A 684 2.64 36.45 -9.76
C ALA A 684 3.40 37.68 -10.28
N LYS A 685 2.76 38.49 -11.11
CA LYS A 685 3.29 39.79 -11.54
C LYS A 685 2.86 40.82 -10.50
N ASP A 686 3.77 41.18 -9.60
CA ASP A 686 3.47 42.16 -8.56
C ASP A 686 4.17 43.49 -8.88
N PRO A 687 3.43 44.53 -9.31
CA PRO A 687 4.03 45.83 -9.65
C PRO A 687 4.64 46.54 -8.44
N LEU A 688 4.36 46.08 -7.22
CA LEU A 688 4.83 46.71 -5.98
C LEU A 688 6.14 46.12 -5.46
N THR A 689 6.59 44.95 -5.91
CA THR A 689 7.80 44.30 -5.36
C THR A 689 8.60 43.48 -6.37
N ALA A 690 9.94 43.62 -6.33
CA ALA A 690 10.89 42.85 -7.16
C ALA A 690 11.62 41.72 -6.40
N ARG A 691 11.16 41.38 -5.18
CA ARG A 691 11.76 40.36 -4.31
C ARG A 691 10.70 39.37 -3.81
N PRO A 692 11.08 38.14 -3.43
CA PRO A 692 10.13 37.19 -2.89
C PRO A 692 9.58 37.69 -1.56
N ARG A 693 8.29 37.44 -1.32
CA ARG A 693 7.61 37.86 -0.09
C ARG A 693 6.95 36.65 0.58
N PRO A 694 7.13 36.43 1.89
CA PRO A 694 6.37 35.40 2.60
C PRO A 694 4.88 35.74 2.59
N LEU A 695 4.04 34.72 2.48
CA LEU A 695 2.60 34.82 2.57
C LEU A 695 2.13 34.18 3.87
N SER A 696 1.21 34.85 4.56
CA SER A 696 0.47 34.19 5.64
C SER A 696 -0.38 33.04 5.07
N PRO A 697 -0.68 31.99 5.87
CA PRO A 697 -1.57 30.92 5.42
C PRO A 697 -2.94 31.45 4.95
N GLU A 698 -3.45 32.51 5.59
CA GLU A 698 -4.71 33.14 5.21
C GLU A 698 -4.64 33.83 3.84
N ASP A 699 -3.57 34.58 3.57
CA ASP A 699 -3.40 35.26 2.28
C ASP A 699 -3.20 34.26 1.15
N ALA A 700 -2.37 33.23 1.36
CA ALA A 700 -2.18 32.16 0.39
C ALA A 700 -3.50 31.41 0.10
N LEU A 701 -4.31 31.16 1.13
CA LEU A 701 -5.62 30.54 0.97
C LEU A 701 -6.59 31.45 0.21
N ARG A 702 -6.58 32.77 0.47
CA ARG A 702 -7.39 33.74 -0.29
C ARG A 702 -7.00 33.77 -1.77
N LEU A 703 -5.70 33.74 -2.09
CA LEU A 703 -5.22 33.68 -3.47
C LEU A 703 -5.70 32.41 -4.17
N LEU A 704 -5.60 31.25 -3.51
CA LEU A 704 -6.11 29.99 -4.05
C LEU A 704 -7.63 30.05 -4.23
N ALA A 705 -8.40 30.34 -3.18
CA ALA A 705 -9.86 30.33 -3.24
C ALA A 705 -10.42 31.32 -4.28
N SER A 706 -9.89 32.54 -4.32
CA SER A 706 -10.27 33.53 -5.34
C SER A 706 -9.85 33.13 -6.75
N GLY A 707 -8.75 32.38 -6.88
CA GLY A 707 -8.21 32.00 -8.18
C GLY A 707 -7.58 33.15 -8.95
N SER A 708 -7.25 34.24 -8.25
CA SER A 708 -6.72 35.47 -8.84
C SER A 708 -5.36 35.79 -8.19
N LEU A 709 -4.29 35.67 -8.97
CA LEU A 709 -2.96 36.08 -8.54
C LEU A 709 -2.72 37.57 -8.84
N PRO A 710 -1.87 38.25 -8.04
CA PRO A 710 -1.47 39.63 -8.35
C PRO A 710 -0.98 39.78 -9.80
N GLY A 711 -1.49 40.80 -10.49
CA GLY A 711 -1.16 41.11 -11.89
C GLY A 711 -1.59 40.06 -12.92
N GLN A 712 -2.44 39.10 -12.55
CA GLN A 712 -3.02 38.15 -13.49
C GLN A 712 -3.97 38.85 -14.47
N VAL A 713 -3.80 38.57 -15.77
CA VAL A 713 -4.71 39.00 -16.83
C VAL A 713 -5.63 37.84 -17.20
N GLY A 714 -6.95 38.06 -17.18
CA GLY A 714 -7.98 37.08 -17.54
C GLY A 714 -8.86 36.65 -16.37
N ALA A 715 -9.75 35.68 -16.63
CA ALA A 715 -10.72 35.22 -15.64
C ALA A 715 -10.05 34.52 -14.44
N ALA A 716 -10.58 34.80 -13.25
CA ALA A 716 -10.19 34.10 -12.03
C ALA A 716 -10.60 32.62 -12.11
N ARG A 717 -9.73 31.74 -11.63
CA ARG A 717 -9.92 30.28 -11.68
C ARG A 717 -9.80 29.73 -10.27
N PRO A 718 -10.90 29.43 -9.57
CA PRO A 718 -10.86 28.96 -8.20
C PRO A 718 -9.83 27.84 -8.02
N TYR A 719 -9.01 27.97 -6.98
CA TYR A 719 -7.92 27.07 -6.64
C TYR A 719 -6.87 26.91 -7.75
N LEU A 720 -6.81 27.90 -8.64
CA LEU A 720 -5.98 27.96 -9.85
C LEU A 720 -6.18 26.76 -10.78
N ASN A 721 -7.32 26.08 -10.68
CA ASN A 721 -7.66 24.93 -11.50
C ASN A 721 -8.65 25.33 -12.61
N PRO A 722 -8.22 25.44 -13.88
CA PRO A 722 -9.12 25.74 -15.00
C PRO A 722 -10.10 24.64 -15.37
N HIS A 723 -9.84 23.42 -14.91
CA HIS A 723 -10.61 22.23 -15.31
C HIS A 723 -11.61 21.80 -14.24
N LEU A 724 -11.58 22.46 -13.09
CA LEU A 724 -12.51 22.23 -12.01
C LEU A 724 -13.91 22.72 -12.42
N PRO A 725 -14.93 21.86 -12.39
CA PRO A 725 -16.32 22.31 -12.54
C PRO A 725 -16.74 23.15 -11.32
N PRO A 726 -17.83 23.92 -11.42
CA PRO A 726 -18.45 24.54 -10.25
C PRO A 726 -18.72 23.52 -9.15
N LEU A 727 -18.11 23.72 -7.98
CA LEU A 727 -18.21 22.82 -6.84
C LEU A 727 -19.50 23.03 -6.04
N ALA A 728 -19.98 21.97 -5.39
CA ALA A 728 -20.96 22.11 -4.33
C ALA A 728 -20.33 22.73 -3.08
N ALA A 729 -21.13 23.39 -2.23
CA ALA A 729 -20.64 24.08 -1.03
C ALA A 729 -19.81 23.17 -0.11
N GLU A 730 -20.22 21.90 0.06
CA GLU A 730 -19.49 20.92 0.88
C GLU A 730 -18.11 20.59 0.28
N GLN A 731 -18.03 20.44 -1.05
CA GLN A 731 -16.78 20.15 -1.74
C GLN A 731 -15.81 21.32 -1.66
N GLU A 732 -16.33 22.53 -1.85
CA GLU A 732 -15.55 23.75 -1.70
C GLU A 732 -15.02 23.90 -0.27
N GLN A 733 -15.86 23.65 0.74
CA GLN A 733 -15.45 23.69 2.14
C GLN A 733 -14.36 22.66 2.45
N ARG A 734 -14.51 21.42 1.94
CA ARG A 734 -13.51 20.36 2.09
C ARG A 734 -12.16 20.75 1.48
N MET A 735 -12.18 21.23 0.24
CA MET A 735 -10.97 21.63 -0.46
C MET A 735 -10.31 22.85 0.21
N ARG A 736 -11.11 23.82 0.69
CA ARG A 736 -10.61 24.96 1.47
C ARG A 736 -9.93 24.50 2.76
N ALA A 737 -10.54 23.56 3.50
CA ALA A 737 -9.95 23.01 4.73
C ALA A 737 -8.63 22.28 4.47
N GLN A 738 -8.56 21.54 3.37
CA GLN A 738 -7.36 20.83 2.93
C GLN A 738 -6.22 21.77 2.52
N TYR A 739 -6.51 22.83 1.76
CA TYR A 739 -5.52 23.86 1.48
C TYR A 739 -5.09 24.60 2.74
N ALA A 740 -6.00 24.92 3.65
CA ALA A 740 -5.65 25.54 4.94
C ALA A 740 -4.68 24.65 5.74
N ARG A 741 -4.90 23.32 5.73
CA ARG A 741 -3.99 22.35 6.36
C ARG A 741 -2.61 22.29 5.71
N LEU A 742 -2.54 22.33 4.38
CA LEU A 742 -1.24 22.41 3.68
C LEU A 742 -0.48 23.67 4.07
N LEU A 743 -1.16 24.82 4.01
CA LEU A 743 -0.54 26.13 4.22
C LEU A 743 -0.16 26.39 5.67
N SER A 744 -0.75 25.68 6.65
CA SER A 744 -0.33 25.73 8.05
C SER A 744 0.92 24.90 8.34
N GLN A 745 1.21 23.91 7.51
CA GLN A 745 2.36 23.01 7.67
C GLN A 745 3.56 23.41 6.80
N VAL A 746 3.33 24.15 5.71
CA VAL A 746 4.33 24.44 4.70
C VAL A 746 4.42 25.94 4.45
N LYS A 747 5.66 26.49 4.47
CA LYS A 747 5.90 27.91 4.23
C LYS A 747 5.44 28.32 2.83
N SER A 748 4.79 29.47 2.74
CA SER A 748 4.23 29.98 1.49
C SER A 748 4.91 31.28 1.06
N PHE A 749 5.19 31.42 -0.23
CA PHE A 749 5.89 32.58 -0.78
C PHE A 749 5.24 33.07 -2.06
N LEU A 750 5.19 34.39 -2.24
CA LEU A 750 4.97 35.04 -3.51
C LEU A 750 6.32 35.29 -4.17
N LEU A 751 6.55 34.73 -5.36
CA LEU A 751 7.78 34.93 -6.13
C LEU A 751 7.45 35.76 -7.39
N PRO A 752 8.14 36.89 -7.64
CA PRO A 752 7.83 37.75 -8.79
C PRO A 752 8.05 37.04 -10.13
N ALA A 753 7.04 37.07 -11.00
CA ALA A 753 7.05 36.42 -12.30
C ALA A 753 7.84 37.19 -13.38
N ASP A 754 8.24 38.44 -13.10
CA ASP A 754 9.02 39.28 -14.04
C ASP A 754 10.54 39.06 -13.93
N LEU A 755 10.99 38.21 -13.00
CA LEU A 755 12.39 37.79 -12.89
C LEU A 755 12.77 36.89 -14.06
N SER A 756 14.06 36.94 -14.46
CA SER A 756 14.60 35.90 -15.33
C SER A 756 14.48 34.52 -14.66
N PRO A 757 14.35 33.43 -15.42
CA PRO A 757 14.29 32.08 -14.85
C PRO A 757 15.46 31.77 -13.91
N GLU A 758 16.66 32.24 -14.25
CA GLU A 758 17.89 32.09 -13.46
C GLU A 758 17.77 32.81 -12.12
N ALA A 759 17.35 34.08 -12.12
CA ALA A 759 17.16 34.88 -10.92
C ALA A 759 16.04 34.31 -10.03
N ALA A 760 14.93 33.86 -10.63
CA ALA A 760 13.83 33.23 -9.92
C ALA A 760 14.25 31.89 -9.27
N ALA A 761 15.06 31.08 -9.96
CA ALA A 761 15.60 29.83 -9.42
C ALA A 761 16.56 30.09 -8.25
N GLN A 762 17.47 31.06 -8.38
CA GLN A 762 18.38 31.45 -7.29
C GLN A 762 17.63 31.95 -6.06
N GLN A 763 16.62 32.81 -6.25
CA GLN A 763 15.81 33.29 -5.15
C GLN A 763 15.01 32.16 -4.49
N LEU A 764 14.45 31.23 -5.26
CA LEU A 764 13.76 30.07 -4.70
C LEU A 764 14.71 29.19 -3.88
N LEU A 765 15.92 28.94 -4.36
CA LEU A 765 16.93 28.17 -3.61
C LEU A 765 17.33 28.88 -2.31
N ALA A 766 17.48 30.21 -2.35
CA ALA A 766 17.77 31.02 -1.18
C ALA A 766 16.62 31.02 -0.15
N LEU A 767 15.36 30.83 -0.58
CA LEU A 767 14.22 30.67 0.34
C LEU A 767 14.17 29.28 1.00
N LEU A 768 14.78 28.29 0.37
CA LEU A 768 14.79 26.91 0.87
C LEU A 768 15.97 26.62 1.78
N ALA A 769 17.12 27.26 1.53
CA ALA A 769 18.31 27.25 2.39
C ALA A 769 18.00 27.91 3.74
#